data_AF-A0A165T1V3-F1
#
_entry.id   AF-A0A165T1V3-F1
#
_cell.length_a   1.000
_cell.length_b   1.000
_cell.length_c   1.000
_cell.angle_alpha   90.00
_cell.angle_beta   90.00
_cell.angle_gamma   90.00
#
_symmetry.space_group_name_H-M   'P 1'
#
loop_
_entity.id
_entity.type
_entity.pdbx_description
1 polymer ?
#
loop_
_entity_poly.entity_id
_entity_poly.type
_entity_poly.pdbx_seq_one_letter_code
_entity_poly.pdbx_strand_id
1 'polypeptide(L)'
;MEQAHAVLKETFGFPGFRHTQEEVIRRLLVDNDNALVLFPTGGGKSLCYQVPALCLDGLTLVISPLIALMKDQVDALVNRNVKAASLDSTLTADRATWVKQEVLSGSMKILYVAPERLNNESFIALMRKVKISLLAVDESHCISQWGASFRPEYLKIARFAEELDVERVLCLTATATRSVAEDICRSFFIHPTEGVFRIPVYRPNLALRAQVANNMDEKVAYILPMLQDRTGPAIIYVTLQKHAEEIANKLRPNGLDPMVYHAGLPSEERESIQMRFMESEKGIVCATIAFGMGIDKANIRQVIHFHMPKTLENYSQEVGRAGRDGLESTCLMFLSAVDIPILEGFARGDTCAKRDIELWLQEVALAKLAPDGTIDFNLYQQAKVYDIRQNVLNLSYAELELDHGYIRAVTPYYSVYDITARTDESWKKVTADQTSQAQAIKSCWTLKGSGYQVDMAKAAEYSKISRAELAKHINDWEFAGLISTKASQVRARYQVLKPLPKAPEEIQALADKLYARMLAREEEAVQKLRQVVEFATNDDCLAHALASYFGDDDAVPDQMCGKCSFCLTGSGVEFSATAISKPDPKQIKAILDVCTVRDDPRLLARMAFGITSPRLTVNKWSTAHPLFGSMLQVDFNALVEAFDKECKKVGYVNVEPVASSVTTAQKRTYTQYSGSSRSSSGNSYRGSYGGGGSSYRGGYVKRARGRRY
;
A
#
# COMPACT_ATOMS: atom_id res chain seq x y z
N MET A 1 29.01 19.87 -11.93
CA MET A 1 28.55 20.33 -10.60
C MET A 1 28.03 21.75 -10.58
N GLU A 2 28.66 22.72 -11.27
CA GLU A 2 28.16 24.11 -11.32
C GLU A 2 26.69 24.22 -11.77
N GLN A 3 26.30 23.48 -12.81
CA GLN A 3 24.90 23.39 -13.26
C GLN A 3 23.95 22.86 -12.16
N ALA A 4 24.39 21.88 -11.36
CA ALA A 4 23.57 21.34 -10.28
C ALA A 4 23.32 22.37 -9.16
N HIS A 5 24.34 23.17 -8.83
CA HIS A 5 24.22 24.29 -7.90
C HIS A 5 23.31 25.40 -8.46
N ALA A 6 23.40 25.69 -9.75
CA ALA A 6 22.49 26.63 -10.43
C ALA A 6 21.04 26.14 -10.37
N VAL A 7 20.77 24.88 -10.72
CA VAL A 7 19.45 24.26 -10.63
C VAL A 7 18.90 24.32 -9.20
N LEU A 8 19.71 23.99 -8.20
CA LEU A 8 19.32 24.03 -6.80
C LEU A 8 18.86 25.43 -6.37
N LYS A 9 19.61 26.46 -6.76
CA LYS A 9 19.34 27.85 -6.40
C LYS A 9 18.17 28.43 -7.18
N GLU A 10 18.17 28.26 -8.50
CA GLU A 10 17.21 28.91 -9.41
C GLU A 10 15.86 28.22 -9.44
N THR A 11 15.83 26.88 -9.42
CA THR A 11 14.58 26.10 -9.51
C THR A 11 14.01 25.76 -8.14
N PHE A 12 14.87 25.34 -7.20
CA PHE A 12 14.44 24.88 -5.89
C PHE A 12 14.55 25.94 -4.78
N GLY A 13 15.25 27.06 -5.03
CA GLY A 13 15.35 28.17 -4.09
C GLY A 13 16.22 27.88 -2.87
N PHE A 14 17.06 26.83 -2.91
CA PHE A 14 17.93 26.47 -1.78
C PHE A 14 19.33 27.07 -1.94
N PRO A 15 19.95 27.58 -0.86
CA PRO A 15 21.26 28.23 -0.93
C PRO A 15 22.42 27.25 -1.11
N GLY A 16 22.22 25.97 -0.82
CA GLY A 16 23.23 24.93 -0.90
C GLY A 16 22.67 23.55 -0.53
N PHE A 17 23.41 22.50 -0.90
CA PHE A 17 23.06 21.12 -0.56
C PHE A 17 23.24 20.87 0.93
N ARG A 18 22.44 19.94 1.47
CA ARG A 18 22.53 19.49 2.87
C ARG A 18 23.24 18.15 2.95
N HIS A 19 24.00 17.96 4.03
CA HIS A 19 24.64 16.68 4.34
C HIS A 19 25.37 16.13 3.11
N THR A 20 25.09 14.87 2.75
CA THR A 20 25.74 14.14 1.66
C THR A 20 25.01 14.27 0.31
N GLN A 21 24.02 15.16 0.18
CA GLN A 21 23.28 15.35 -1.08
C GLN A 21 24.18 15.70 -2.26
N GLU A 22 25.19 16.57 -2.04
CA GLU A 22 26.11 16.97 -3.11
C GLU A 22 26.97 15.80 -3.59
N GLU A 23 27.36 14.90 -2.67
CA GLU A 23 28.15 13.72 -3.02
C GLU A 23 27.35 12.71 -3.83
N VAL A 24 26.08 12.50 -3.47
CA VAL A 24 25.16 11.67 -4.26
C VAL A 24 25.00 12.24 -5.67
N ILE A 25 24.74 13.55 -5.78
CA ILE A 25 24.53 14.23 -7.06
C ILE A 25 25.80 14.20 -7.91
N ARG A 26 26.97 14.40 -7.29
CA ARG A 26 28.27 14.27 -7.98
C ARG A 26 28.47 12.86 -8.51
N ARG A 27 28.18 11.82 -7.73
CA ARG A 27 28.30 10.44 -8.18
C ARG A 27 27.43 10.15 -9.40
N LEU A 28 26.20 10.62 -9.40
CA LEU A 28 25.29 10.44 -10.53
C LEU A 28 25.74 11.25 -11.76
N LEU A 29 26.13 12.51 -11.59
CA LEU A 29 26.39 13.42 -12.72
C LEU A 29 27.82 13.37 -13.26
N VAL A 30 28.81 13.14 -12.41
CA VAL A 30 30.24 13.20 -12.74
C VAL A 30 30.81 11.81 -12.86
N ASP A 31 30.60 10.97 -11.84
CA ASP A 31 31.19 9.63 -11.80
C ASP A 31 30.40 8.64 -12.68
N ASN A 32 29.17 9.02 -13.05
CA ASN A 32 28.27 8.22 -13.89
C ASN A 32 28.00 6.83 -13.31
N ASP A 33 27.73 6.77 -12.00
CA ASP A 33 27.62 5.51 -11.27
C ASP A 33 26.36 5.45 -10.38
N ASN A 34 25.91 4.23 -10.07
CA ASN A 34 24.70 3.94 -9.31
C ASN A 34 24.88 4.27 -7.82
N ALA A 35 23.81 4.70 -7.15
CA ALA A 35 23.88 5.12 -5.75
C ALA A 35 22.70 4.62 -4.90
N LEU A 36 22.96 4.37 -3.62
CA LEU A 36 21.97 4.11 -2.58
C LEU A 36 21.97 5.25 -1.57
N VAL A 37 20.81 5.85 -1.37
CA VAL A 37 20.56 6.93 -0.41
C VAL A 37 19.73 6.42 0.77
N LEU A 38 20.35 6.42 1.94
CA LEU A 38 19.76 6.04 3.23
C LEU A 38 19.58 7.30 4.08
N PHE A 39 18.59 8.12 3.72
CA PHE A 39 18.31 9.38 4.42
C PHE A 39 16.99 9.29 5.17
N PRO A 40 16.91 9.75 6.43
CA PRO A 40 15.68 9.70 7.20
C PRO A 40 14.56 10.51 6.54
N THR A 41 13.34 10.33 7.04
CA THR A 41 12.18 11.13 6.61
C THR A 41 12.47 12.63 6.82
N GLY A 42 12.26 13.44 5.77
CA GLY A 42 12.63 14.87 5.77
C GLY A 42 14.10 15.18 5.43
N GLY A 43 14.96 14.17 5.25
CA GLY A 43 16.38 14.34 4.90
C GLY A 43 16.65 14.82 3.46
N GLY A 44 15.63 15.23 2.70
CA GLY A 44 15.80 15.79 1.35
C GLY A 44 16.14 14.76 0.27
N LYS A 45 15.61 13.53 0.37
CA LYS A 45 15.78 12.46 -0.63
C LYS A 45 15.40 12.89 -2.05
N SER A 46 14.27 13.60 -2.22
CA SER A 46 13.77 13.94 -3.55
C SER A 46 14.75 14.76 -4.39
N LEU A 47 15.49 15.69 -3.77
CA LEU A 47 16.48 16.52 -4.47
C LEU A 47 17.61 15.69 -5.09
N CYS A 48 17.90 14.51 -4.52
CA CYS A 48 18.96 13.63 -5.02
C CYS A 48 18.67 13.07 -6.42
N TYR A 49 17.40 12.96 -6.83
CA TYR A 49 17.05 12.60 -8.21
C TYR A 49 16.51 13.79 -9.00
N GLN A 50 15.85 14.76 -8.36
CA GLN A 50 15.25 15.91 -9.06
C GLN A 50 16.30 16.87 -9.63
N VAL A 51 17.41 17.12 -8.92
CA VAL A 51 18.49 17.97 -9.44
C VAL A 51 19.22 17.29 -10.60
N PRO A 52 19.65 16.02 -10.50
CA PRO A 52 20.23 15.32 -11.64
C PRO A 52 19.30 15.23 -12.85
N ALA A 53 18.00 15.02 -12.64
CA ALA A 53 17.02 14.95 -13.72
C ALA A 53 17.00 16.20 -14.62
N LEU A 54 17.27 17.38 -14.04
CA LEU A 54 17.33 18.64 -14.75
C LEU A 54 18.71 18.92 -15.37
N CYS A 55 19.75 18.18 -14.94
CA CYS A 55 21.10 18.30 -15.49
C CYS A 55 21.36 17.30 -16.62
N LEU A 56 20.72 16.13 -16.60
CA LEU A 56 20.93 15.05 -17.57
C LEU A 56 20.05 15.19 -18.81
N ASP A 57 20.56 14.78 -19.96
CA ASP A 57 19.80 14.64 -21.20
C ASP A 57 19.01 13.32 -21.21
N GLY A 58 17.71 13.40 -21.48
CA GLY A 58 16.79 12.27 -21.44
C GLY A 58 15.79 12.33 -20.28
N LEU A 59 15.08 11.21 -20.08
CA LEU A 59 14.02 11.06 -19.09
C LEU A 59 14.57 10.52 -17.77
N THR A 60 14.19 11.14 -16.66
CA THR A 60 14.28 10.50 -15.34
C THR A 60 12.98 9.77 -15.04
N LEU A 61 13.05 8.45 -14.89
CA LEU A 61 11.92 7.61 -14.48
C LEU A 61 11.97 7.42 -12.96
N VAL A 62 10.93 7.81 -12.24
CA VAL A 62 10.81 7.65 -10.79
C VAL A 62 9.78 6.58 -10.50
N ILE A 63 10.19 5.47 -9.89
CA ILE A 63 9.29 4.42 -9.43
C ILE A 63 9.03 4.64 -7.94
N SER A 64 7.78 4.86 -7.56
CA SER A 64 7.36 5.09 -6.18
C SER A 64 6.05 4.35 -5.89
N PRO A 65 5.86 3.75 -4.69
CA PRO A 65 4.71 2.88 -4.42
C PRO A 65 3.39 3.63 -4.20
N LEU A 66 3.41 4.96 -4.14
CA LEU A 66 2.29 5.75 -3.63
C LEU A 66 1.84 6.82 -4.62
N ILE A 67 0.71 6.56 -5.28
CA ILE A 67 0.11 7.47 -6.26
C ILE A 67 -0.16 8.87 -5.67
N ALA A 68 -0.64 8.94 -4.42
CA ALA A 68 -0.90 10.23 -3.77
C ALA A 68 0.39 11.06 -3.60
N LEU A 69 1.49 10.43 -3.20
CA LEU A 69 2.80 11.08 -3.10
C LEU A 69 3.33 11.51 -4.47
N MET A 70 3.14 10.67 -5.50
CA MET A 70 3.51 11.03 -6.87
C MET A 70 2.80 12.30 -7.32
N LYS A 71 1.50 12.46 -7.03
CA LYS A 71 0.72 13.66 -7.37
C LYS A 71 1.29 14.90 -6.68
N ASP A 72 1.52 14.84 -5.37
CA ASP A 72 2.09 15.96 -4.61
C ASP A 72 3.48 16.38 -5.13
N GLN A 73 4.34 15.42 -5.49
CA GLN A 73 5.65 15.71 -6.08
C GLN A 73 5.54 16.32 -7.49
N VAL A 74 4.63 15.81 -8.32
CA VAL A 74 4.39 16.34 -9.67
C VAL A 74 3.88 17.77 -9.60
N ASP A 75 2.87 18.05 -8.76
CA ASP A 75 2.31 19.39 -8.60
C ASP A 75 3.39 20.37 -8.10
N ALA A 76 4.21 19.95 -7.14
CA ALA A 76 5.35 20.72 -6.65
C ALA A 76 6.39 21.03 -7.75
N LEU A 77 6.68 20.09 -8.64
CA LEU A 77 7.61 20.28 -9.76
C LEU A 77 7.02 21.17 -10.86
N VAL A 78 5.75 20.95 -11.22
CA VAL A 78 5.03 21.77 -12.22
C VAL A 78 4.93 23.23 -11.77
N ASN A 79 4.66 23.47 -10.49
CA ASN A 79 4.65 24.83 -9.91
C ASN A 79 6.02 25.52 -9.97
N ARG A 80 7.11 24.77 -10.16
CA ARG A 80 8.47 25.26 -10.38
C ARG A 80 8.87 25.28 -11.86
N ASN A 81 7.90 25.18 -12.77
CA ASN A 81 8.09 25.09 -14.22
C ASN A 81 8.92 23.87 -14.68
N VAL A 82 8.98 22.81 -13.89
CA VAL A 82 9.60 21.55 -14.31
C VAL A 82 8.57 20.70 -15.05
N LYS A 83 8.92 20.22 -16.24
CA LYS A 83 8.10 19.26 -16.99
C LYS A 83 8.11 17.88 -16.32
N ALA A 84 7.15 17.68 -15.42
CA ALA A 84 6.93 16.43 -14.71
C ALA A 84 5.49 15.93 -14.87
N ALA A 85 5.30 14.62 -14.83
CA ALA A 85 3.99 13.98 -14.82
C ALA A 85 4.02 12.66 -14.04
N SER A 86 2.87 12.22 -13.56
CA SER A 86 2.65 10.82 -13.18
C SER A 86 1.99 10.06 -14.33
N LEU A 87 2.16 8.75 -14.38
CA LEU A 87 1.35 7.86 -15.23
C LEU A 87 0.75 6.75 -14.36
N ASP A 88 -0.48 6.98 -13.90
CA ASP A 88 -1.23 6.09 -13.03
C ASP A 88 -2.67 5.88 -13.53
N SER A 89 -3.43 5.01 -12.85
CA SER A 89 -4.79 4.63 -13.26
C SER A 89 -5.85 5.70 -13.03
N THR A 90 -5.52 6.82 -12.37
CA THR A 90 -6.47 7.91 -12.10
C THR A 90 -6.56 8.91 -13.24
N LEU A 91 -5.62 8.88 -14.19
CA LEU A 91 -5.60 9.79 -15.33
C LEU A 91 -6.75 9.53 -16.31
N THR A 92 -7.28 10.62 -16.87
CA THR A 92 -8.16 10.55 -18.04
C THR A 92 -7.39 10.04 -19.26
N ALA A 93 -8.09 9.45 -20.22
CA ALA A 93 -7.49 8.94 -21.46
C ALA A 93 -6.71 10.04 -22.23
N ASP A 94 -7.23 11.26 -22.23
CA ASP A 94 -6.59 12.41 -22.87
C ASP A 94 -5.30 12.81 -22.16
N ARG A 95 -5.31 12.88 -20.82
CA ARG A 95 -4.11 13.22 -20.05
C ARG A 95 -3.05 12.14 -20.18
N ALA A 96 -3.43 10.87 -20.14
CA ALA A 96 -2.51 9.75 -20.38
C ALA A 96 -1.91 9.82 -21.79
N THR A 97 -2.69 10.17 -22.81
CA THR A 97 -2.20 10.36 -24.19
C THR A 97 -1.19 11.51 -24.26
N TRP A 98 -1.49 12.66 -23.64
CA TRP A 98 -0.56 13.79 -23.58
C TRP A 98 0.76 13.42 -22.90
N VAL A 99 0.72 12.71 -21.76
CA VAL A 99 1.94 12.24 -21.08
C VAL A 99 2.76 11.35 -22.00
N LYS A 100 2.13 10.38 -22.68
CA LYS A 100 2.81 9.49 -23.63
C LYS A 100 3.49 10.29 -24.76
N GLN A 101 2.85 11.32 -25.30
CA GLN A 101 3.41 12.17 -26.35
C GLN A 101 4.59 13.01 -25.87
N GLU A 102 4.48 13.66 -24.71
CA GLU A 102 5.60 14.44 -24.14
C GLU A 102 6.82 13.55 -23.87
N VAL A 103 6.59 12.33 -23.37
CA VAL A 103 7.64 11.32 -23.15
C VAL A 103 8.31 10.91 -24.46
N LEU A 104 7.54 10.62 -25.51
CA LEU A 104 8.10 10.26 -26.83
C LEU A 104 8.85 11.42 -27.49
N SER A 105 8.39 12.66 -27.27
CA SER A 105 9.06 13.85 -27.83
C SER A 105 10.38 14.20 -27.14
N GLY A 106 10.70 13.56 -26.00
CA GLY A 106 11.84 13.93 -25.16
C GLY A 106 11.63 15.20 -24.33
N SER A 107 10.44 15.82 -24.39
CA SER A 107 10.11 17.03 -23.62
C SER A 107 9.92 16.77 -22.13
N MET A 108 9.48 15.57 -21.75
CA MET A 108 9.26 15.20 -20.35
C MET A 108 10.60 15.00 -19.64
N LYS A 109 10.82 15.68 -18.50
CA LYS A 109 12.05 15.53 -17.70
C LYS A 109 11.91 14.48 -16.62
N ILE A 110 10.77 14.43 -15.94
CA ILE A 110 10.53 13.50 -14.82
C ILE A 110 9.19 12.80 -15.01
N LEU A 111 9.20 11.48 -15.05
CA LEU A 111 7.98 10.66 -15.09
C LEU A 111 7.88 9.80 -13.83
N TYR A 112 6.83 9.99 -13.05
CA TYR A 112 6.53 9.17 -11.89
C TYR A 112 5.62 8.00 -12.29
N VAL A 113 5.94 6.78 -11.86
CA VAL A 113 5.11 5.60 -12.08
C VAL A 113 5.06 4.71 -10.83
N ALA A 114 3.94 4.02 -10.66
CA ALA A 114 3.83 2.95 -9.66
C ALA A 114 4.59 1.69 -10.16
N PRO A 115 5.17 0.86 -9.28
CA PRO A 115 5.91 -0.33 -9.68
C PRO A 115 5.07 -1.31 -10.52
N GLU A 116 3.76 -1.38 -10.26
CA GLU A 116 2.83 -2.21 -11.03
C GLU A 116 2.70 -1.76 -12.50
N ARG A 117 3.17 -0.57 -12.88
CA ARG A 117 3.20 -0.16 -14.31
C ARG A 117 4.21 -0.95 -15.12
N LEU A 118 5.22 -1.54 -14.49
CA LEU A 118 6.13 -2.48 -15.16
C LEU A 118 5.41 -3.74 -15.63
N ASN A 119 4.20 -4.01 -15.12
CA ASN A 119 3.34 -5.09 -15.58
C ASN A 119 2.56 -4.77 -16.86
N ASN A 120 2.70 -3.56 -17.41
CA ASN A 120 1.96 -3.13 -18.58
C ASN A 120 2.84 -3.18 -19.84
N GLU A 121 2.50 -4.07 -20.78
CA GLU A 121 3.24 -4.26 -22.03
C GLU A 121 3.35 -2.98 -22.86
N SER A 122 2.29 -2.17 -22.93
CA SER A 122 2.30 -0.90 -23.67
C SER A 122 3.25 0.12 -23.04
N PHE A 123 3.39 0.09 -21.70
CA PHE A 123 4.33 0.96 -20.98
C PHE A 123 5.78 0.52 -21.22
N ILE A 124 6.07 -0.78 -21.13
CA ILE A 124 7.41 -1.30 -21.44
C ILE A 124 7.80 -0.99 -22.90
N ALA A 125 6.86 -1.16 -23.84
CA ALA A 125 7.08 -0.81 -25.25
C ALA A 125 7.33 0.69 -25.47
N LEU A 126 6.70 1.57 -24.68
CA LEU A 126 6.96 3.00 -24.68
C LEU A 126 8.37 3.32 -24.15
N MET A 127 8.74 2.76 -23.01
CA MET A 127 10.06 3.00 -22.39
C MET A 127 11.22 2.54 -23.28
N ARG A 128 11.05 1.47 -24.05
CA ARG A 128 12.04 1.02 -25.06
C ARG A 128 12.30 2.04 -26.18
N LYS A 129 11.42 3.01 -26.40
CA LYS A 129 11.57 4.05 -27.44
C LYS A 129 12.23 5.33 -26.91
N VAL A 130 12.54 5.40 -25.61
CA VAL A 130 12.97 6.64 -24.95
C VAL A 130 14.27 6.40 -24.19
N LYS A 131 15.17 7.38 -24.21
CA LYS A 131 16.39 7.36 -23.42
C LYS A 131 16.09 7.66 -21.95
N ILE A 132 16.27 6.67 -21.07
CA ILE A 132 16.20 6.84 -19.62
C ILE A 132 17.59 7.18 -19.09
N SER A 133 17.78 8.42 -18.66
CA SER A 133 19.09 8.90 -18.15
C SER A 133 19.29 8.61 -16.67
N LEU A 134 18.20 8.44 -15.92
CA LEU A 134 18.21 8.09 -14.50
C LEU A 134 16.94 7.31 -14.15
N LEU A 135 17.10 6.16 -13.52
CA LEU A 135 16.03 5.45 -12.84
C LEU A 135 16.15 5.68 -11.33
N ALA A 136 15.20 6.42 -10.78
CA ALA A 136 15.07 6.60 -9.34
C ALA A 136 14.08 5.58 -8.77
N VAL A 137 14.51 4.77 -7.81
CA VAL A 137 13.69 3.77 -7.12
C VAL A 137 13.45 4.25 -5.69
N ASP A 138 12.29 4.84 -5.46
CA ASP A 138 11.85 5.31 -4.16
C ASP A 138 11.32 4.13 -3.32
N GLU A 139 11.44 4.22 -1.99
CA GLU A 139 11.20 3.12 -1.05
C GLU A 139 11.87 1.79 -1.46
N SER A 140 13.13 1.87 -1.90
CA SER A 140 13.90 0.74 -2.43
C SER A 140 14.05 -0.43 -1.46
N HIS A 141 13.83 -0.23 -0.16
CA HIS A 141 13.76 -1.30 0.84
C HIS A 141 12.71 -2.37 0.51
N CYS A 142 11.70 -2.03 -0.31
CA CYS A 142 10.67 -2.98 -0.77
C CYS A 142 11.24 -4.10 -1.64
N ILE A 143 12.46 -3.99 -2.18
CA ILE A 143 13.07 -5.07 -2.98
C ILE A 143 13.57 -6.24 -2.12
N SER A 144 13.93 -5.98 -0.86
CA SER A 144 14.56 -6.99 -0.04
C SER A 144 13.52 -7.85 0.65
N GLN A 145 13.62 -9.18 0.49
CA GLN A 145 12.77 -10.13 1.22
C GLN A 145 12.92 -10.01 2.74
N TRP A 146 14.04 -9.47 3.20
CA TRP A 146 14.35 -9.25 4.62
C TRP A 146 13.79 -7.92 5.16
N GLY A 147 13.29 -7.06 4.27
CA GLY A 147 12.69 -5.79 4.63
C GLY A 147 11.28 -5.94 5.20
N ALA A 148 10.88 -5.04 6.10
CA ALA A 148 9.56 -5.03 6.73
C ALA A 148 8.38 -4.78 5.76
N SER A 149 8.65 -4.45 4.49
CA SER A 149 7.64 -4.10 3.49
C SER A 149 7.97 -4.66 2.11
N PHE A 150 8.54 -5.87 2.06
CA PHE A 150 8.87 -6.55 0.80
C PHE A 150 7.68 -6.59 -0.18
N ARG A 151 7.95 -6.23 -1.44
CA ARG A 151 6.99 -6.26 -2.55
C ARG A 151 7.62 -6.97 -3.75
N PRO A 152 7.10 -8.14 -4.17
CA PRO A 152 7.62 -8.86 -5.33
C PRO A 152 7.75 -8.02 -6.62
N GLU A 153 6.88 -7.03 -6.81
CA GLU A 153 6.92 -6.14 -7.98
C GLU A 153 8.22 -5.30 -8.06
N TYR A 154 8.89 -5.05 -6.93
CA TYR A 154 10.17 -4.31 -6.92
C TYR A 154 11.32 -5.12 -7.54
N LEU A 155 11.24 -6.45 -7.53
CA LEU A 155 12.25 -7.31 -8.17
C LEU A 155 12.32 -7.07 -9.67
N LYS A 156 11.20 -6.68 -10.29
CA LYS A 156 11.13 -6.38 -11.72
C LYS A 156 11.84 -5.07 -12.06
N ILE A 157 12.04 -4.17 -11.10
CA ILE A 157 12.67 -2.87 -11.35
C ILE A 157 14.15 -3.05 -11.70
N ALA A 158 14.88 -3.89 -10.95
CA ALA A 158 16.28 -4.19 -11.24
C ALA A 158 16.46 -4.76 -12.66
N ARG A 159 15.58 -5.68 -13.05
CA ARG A 159 15.58 -6.27 -14.40
C ARG A 159 15.21 -5.28 -15.47
N PHE A 160 14.21 -4.45 -15.21
CA PHE A 160 13.83 -3.39 -16.13
C PHE A 160 15.01 -2.44 -16.39
N ALA A 161 15.80 -2.12 -15.35
CA ALA A 161 16.99 -1.30 -15.49
C ALA A 161 18.04 -1.96 -16.39
N GLU A 162 18.29 -3.26 -16.19
CA GLU A 162 19.23 -4.05 -16.97
C GLU A 162 18.77 -4.24 -18.43
N GLU A 163 17.51 -4.64 -18.64
CA GLU A 163 16.94 -4.90 -19.97
C GLU A 163 16.84 -3.65 -20.85
N LEU A 164 16.69 -2.47 -20.25
CA LEU A 164 16.67 -1.19 -20.97
C LEU A 164 18.02 -0.48 -20.99
N ASP A 165 19.08 -1.10 -20.47
CA ASP A 165 20.42 -0.51 -20.39
C ASP A 165 20.39 0.91 -19.81
N VAL A 166 19.71 1.05 -18.67
CA VAL A 166 19.54 2.35 -18.01
C VAL A 166 20.90 2.83 -17.50
N GLU A 167 21.30 4.05 -17.91
CA GLU A 167 22.64 4.58 -17.62
C GLU A 167 22.96 4.68 -16.12
N ARG A 168 21.96 4.99 -15.29
CA ARG A 168 22.14 5.25 -13.85
C ARG A 168 20.92 4.81 -13.06
N VAL A 169 21.16 4.19 -11.92
CA VAL A 169 20.14 3.83 -10.94
C VAL A 169 20.42 4.52 -9.60
N LEU A 170 19.41 5.20 -9.07
CA LEU A 170 19.43 5.78 -7.74
C LEU A 170 18.36 5.11 -6.87
N CYS A 171 18.76 4.36 -5.86
CA CYS A 171 17.87 3.77 -4.87
C CYS A 171 17.75 4.69 -3.67
N LEU A 172 16.52 4.95 -3.21
CA LEU A 172 16.26 5.81 -2.05
C LEU A 172 15.37 5.09 -1.04
N THR A 173 15.74 5.13 0.23
CA THR A 173 14.88 4.65 1.33
C THR A 173 15.18 5.39 2.62
N ALA A 174 14.16 5.52 3.48
CA ALA A 174 14.31 6.11 4.81
C ALA A 174 14.76 5.12 5.87
N THR A 175 14.38 3.85 5.70
CA THR A 175 14.51 2.82 6.72
C THR A 175 15.07 1.57 6.05
N ALA A 176 16.34 1.30 6.25
CA ALA A 176 16.99 0.07 5.83
C ALA A 176 18.06 -0.33 6.84
N THR A 177 17.97 -1.57 7.33
CA THR A 177 19.04 -2.21 8.09
C THR A 177 20.22 -2.50 7.16
N ARG A 178 21.37 -2.87 7.73
CA ARG A 178 22.57 -3.23 6.96
C ARG A 178 22.31 -4.33 5.93
N SER A 179 21.62 -5.41 6.32
CA SER A 179 21.30 -6.52 5.42
C SER A 179 20.39 -6.09 4.26
N VAL A 180 19.42 -5.21 4.51
CA VAL A 180 18.55 -4.65 3.47
C VAL A 180 19.33 -3.76 2.50
N ALA A 181 20.25 -2.93 3.01
CA ALA A 181 21.11 -2.09 2.17
C ALA A 181 22.03 -2.93 1.27
N GLU A 182 22.63 -3.99 1.80
CA GLU A 182 23.46 -4.94 1.04
C GLU A 182 22.66 -5.63 -0.08
N ASP A 183 21.40 -6.01 0.19
CA ASP A 183 20.52 -6.64 -0.79
C ASP A 183 20.11 -5.69 -1.92
N ILE A 184 19.82 -4.42 -1.59
CA ILE A 184 19.58 -3.36 -2.59
C ILE A 184 20.83 -3.17 -3.46
N CYS A 185 22.01 -3.08 -2.84
CA CYS A 185 23.25 -2.86 -3.58
C CYS A 185 23.54 -3.98 -4.57
N ARG A 186 23.36 -5.24 -4.15
CA ARG A 186 23.50 -6.41 -5.03
C ARG A 186 22.50 -6.39 -6.18
N SER A 187 21.24 -6.03 -5.91
CA SER A 187 20.18 -6.05 -6.91
C SER A 187 20.35 -4.98 -8.00
N PHE A 188 20.93 -3.83 -7.66
CA PHE A 188 21.09 -2.69 -8.57
C PHE A 188 22.54 -2.38 -8.94
N PHE A 189 23.46 -3.32 -8.67
CA PHE A 189 24.89 -3.18 -8.97
C PHE A 189 25.50 -1.88 -8.40
N ILE A 190 25.15 -1.55 -7.15
CA ILE A 190 25.69 -0.38 -6.44
C ILE A 190 26.90 -0.83 -5.64
N HIS A 191 27.99 -0.06 -5.72
CA HIS A 191 29.19 -0.35 -4.94
C HIS A 191 28.88 -0.24 -3.42
N PRO A 192 29.16 -1.29 -2.62
CA PRO A 192 28.61 -1.41 -1.26
C PRO A 192 29.18 -0.41 -0.24
N THR A 193 30.29 0.25 -0.56
CA THR A 193 30.89 1.30 0.28
C THR A 193 30.79 2.67 -0.38
N GLU A 194 31.47 2.87 -1.51
CA GLU A 194 31.49 4.16 -2.23
C GLU A 194 30.13 4.59 -2.81
N GLY A 195 29.21 3.65 -3.03
CA GLY A 195 27.88 3.92 -3.58
C GLY A 195 26.79 4.13 -2.54
N VAL A 196 27.10 4.03 -1.23
CA VAL A 196 26.11 4.11 -0.16
C VAL A 196 26.28 5.40 0.63
N PHE A 197 25.27 6.26 0.59
CA PHE A 197 25.25 7.54 1.30
C PHE A 197 24.21 7.48 2.42
N ARG A 198 24.66 7.67 3.65
CA ARG A 198 23.84 7.55 4.86
C ARG A 198 23.80 8.85 5.63
N ILE A 199 22.62 9.18 6.14
CA ILE A 199 22.43 10.19 7.18
C ILE A 199 21.85 9.47 8.40
N PRO A 200 22.37 9.70 9.61
CA PRO A 200 21.88 9.04 10.79
C PRO A 200 20.38 9.24 11.03
N VAL A 201 19.71 8.22 11.56
CA VAL A 201 18.28 8.33 11.94
C VAL A 201 18.05 9.23 13.16
N TYR A 202 19.09 9.47 13.96
CA TYR A 202 18.99 10.27 15.17
C TYR A 202 18.57 11.71 14.86
N ARG A 203 17.51 12.16 15.54
CA ARG A 203 17.00 13.53 15.44
C ARG A 203 17.03 14.19 16.81
N PRO A 204 17.96 15.13 17.06
CA PRO A 204 18.16 15.69 18.39
C PRO A 204 17.02 16.60 18.83
N ASN A 205 16.00 16.84 18.03
CA ASN A 205 14.82 17.63 18.40
C ASN A 205 13.59 16.77 18.74
N LEU A 206 13.69 15.43 18.67
CA LEU A 206 12.60 14.52 19.01
C LEU A 206 12.74 13.98 20.44
N ALA A 207 11.66 14.09 21.20
CA ALA A 207 11.52 13.51 22.54
C ALA A 207 10.72 12.20 22.46
N LEU A 208 11.43 11.06 22.44
CA LEU A 208 10.81 9.73 22.41
C LEU A 208 10.30 9.35 23.80
N ARG A 209 9.00 9.04 23.93
CA ARG A 209 8.31 8.67 25.17
C ARG A 209 7.63 7.32 25.00
N ALA A 210 7.69 6.49 26.04
CA ALA A 210 6.91 5.27 26.18
C ALA A 210 6.04 5.36 27.45
N GLN A 211 4.83 4.80 27.39
CA GLN A 211 3.87 4.77 28.50
C GLN A 211 3.04 3.49 28.46
N VAL A 212 2.75 2.89 29.62
CA VAL A 212 1.83 1.75 29.72
C VAL A 212 0.42 2.24 30.00
N ALA A 213 -0.57 1.61 29.35
CA ALA A 213 -1.99 1.82 29.61
C ALA A 213 -2.78 0.52 29.37
N ASN A 214 -3.79 0.27 30.20
CA ASN A 214 -4.54 -0.98 30.19
C ASN A 214 -5.76 -0.96 29.26
N ASN A 215 -6.26 0.24 28.93
CA ASN A 215 -7.47 0.43 28.14
C ASN A 215 -7.45 1.78 27.40
N MET A 216 -8.44 1.96 26.53
CA MET A 216 -8.57 3.16 25.70
C MET A 216 -8.83 4.43 26.53
N ASP A 217 -9.53 4.34 27.66
CA ASP A 217 -9.88 5.50 28.47
C ASP A 217 -8.65 6.07 29.20
N GLU A 218 -7.78 5.20 29.74
CA GLU A 218 -6.49 5.60 30.31
C GLU A 218 -5.60 6.31 29.28
N LYS A 219 -5.51 5.75 28.06
CA LYS A 219 -4.74 6.36 26.96
C LYS A 219 -5.28 7.75 26.61
N VAL A 220 -6.61 7.91 26.51
CA VAL A 220 -7.25 9.20 26.22
C VAL A 220 -6.99 10.21 27.36
N ALA A 221 -7.16 9.79 28.61
CA ALA A 221 -6.92 10.66 29.77
C ALA A 221 -5.48 11.19 29.82
N TYR A 222 -4.51 10.35 29.46
CA TYR A 222 -3.09 10.74 29.42
C TYR A 222 -2.79 11.77 28.32
N ILE A 223 -3.29 11.56 27.10
CA ILE A 223 -2.97 12.45 25.98
C ILE A 223 -3.81 13.73 25.96
N LEU A 224 -4.94 13.78 26.67
CA LEU A 224 -5.82 14.94 26.65
C LEU A 224 -5.11 16.26 27.04
N PRO A 225 -4.39 16.36 28.16
CA PRO A 225 -3.65 17.59 28.49
C PRO A 225 -2.57 17.89 27.46
N MET A 226 -1.85 16.88 26.96
CA MET A 226 -0.83 17.06 25.91
C MET A 226 -1.42 17.67 24.63
N LEU A 227 -2.60 17.19 24.23
CA LEU A 227 -3.30 17.70 23.05
C LEU A 227 -3.85 19.10 23.31
N GLN A 228 -4.38 19.41 24.49
CA GLN A 228 -4.89 20.75 24.81
C GLN A 228 -3.78 21.81 24.80
N ASP A 229 -2.61 21.48 25.36
CA ASP A 229 -1.46 22.40 25.47
C ASP A 229 -0.56 22.43 24.23
N ARG A 230 -0.95 21.74 23.14
CA ARG A 230 -0.13 21.62 21.94
C ARG A 230 0.17 22.98 21.30
N THR A 231 1.42 23.17 20.89
CA THR A 231 1.89 24.34 20.14
C THR A 231 1.78 24.18 18.63
N GLY A 232 1.35 23.02 18.16
CA GLY A 232 1.20 22.73 16.74
C GLY A 232 0.46 21.41 16.48
N PRO A 233 0.50 20.90 15.25
CA PRO A 233 -0.34 19.78 14.84
C PRO A 233 0.11 18.44 15.44
N ALA A 234 -0.86 17.53 15.58
CA ALA A 234 -0.68 16.23 16.18
C ALA A 234 -1.21 15.11 15.26
N ILE A 235 -0.46 14.01 15.18
CA ILE A 235 -0.89 12.77 14.52
C ILE A 235 -1.09 11.70 15.60
N ILE A 236 -2.24 11.04 15.60
CA ILE A 236 -2.56 9.93 16.50
C ILE A 236 -2.69 8.66 15.66
N TYR A 237 -1.71 7.77 15.74
CA TYR A 237 -1.66 6.51 15.02
C TYR A 237 -2.43 5.40 15.73
N VAL A 238 -3.26 4.69 14.96
CA VAL A 238 -4.03 3.52 15.40
C VAL A 238 -3.88 2.34 14.44
N THR A 239 -4.15 1.14 14.94
CA THR A 239 -4.06 -0.09 14.14
C THR A 239 -5.23 -0.29 13.18
N LEU A 240 -6.48 -0.06 13.64
CA LEU A 240 -7.70 -0.35 12.89
C LEU A 240 -8.45 0.93 12.51
N GLN A 241 -9.17 0.90 11.37
CA GLN A 241 -9.97 2.03 10.89
C GLN A 241 -10.99 2.49 11.94
N LYS A 242 -11.70 1.54 12.56
CA LYS A 242 -12.67 1.82 13.64
C LYS A 242 -12.06 2.56 14.84
N HIS A 243 -10.80 2.28 15.19
CA HIS A 243 -10.15 2.91 16.33
C HIS A 243 -9.90 4.41 16.06
N ALA A 244 -9.71 4.81 14.80
CA ALA A 244 -9.53 6.22 14.45
C ALA A 244 -10.81 7.02 14.73
N GLU A 245 -11.97 6.45 14.36
CA GLU A 245 -13.28 7.02 14.67
C GLU A 245 -13.58 7.01 16.18
N GLU A 246 -13.31 5.89 16.86
CA GLU A 246 -13.56 5.75 18.31
C GLU A 246 -12.79 6.79 19.13
N ILE A 247 -11.50 6.98 18.84
CA ILE A 247 -10.68 8.00 19.52
C ILE A 247 -11.19 9.40 19.18
N ALA A 248 -11.47 9.68 17.91
CA ALA A 248 -12.01 10.98 17.52
C ALA A 248 -13.31 11.31 18.28
N ASN A 249 -14.20 10.34 18.43
CA ASN A 249 -15.44 10.48 19.20
C ASN A 249 -15.22 10.68 20.70
N LYS A 250 -14.16 10.11 21.29
CA LYS A 250 -13.79 10.34 22.70
C LYS A 250 -13.12 11.69 22.94
N LEU A 251 -12.40 12.23 21.96
CA LEU A 251 -11.72 13.51 22.09
C LEU A 251 -12.65 14.71 21.86
N ARG A 252 -13.67 14.60 21.00
CA ARG A 252 -14.62 15.69 20.67
C ARG A 252 -15.32 16.33 21.88
N PRO A 253 -15.85 15.57 22.85
CA PRO A 253 -16.47 16.14 24.06
C PRO A 253 -15.52 17.02 24.89
N ASN A 254 -14.22 16.90 24.71
CA ASN A 254 -13.19 17.65 25.45
C ASN A 254 -12.74 18.93 24.71
N GLY A 255 -13.52 19.41 23.73
CA GLY A 255 -13.24 20.64 23.00
C GLY A 255 -12.18 20.52 21.90
N LEU A 256 -11.83 19.29 21.51
CA LEU A 256 -10.90 19.02 20.41
C LEU A 256 -11.68 18.67 19.13
N ASP A 257 -11.15 19.05 17.97
CA ASP A 257 -11.74 18.69 16.65
C ASP A 257 -10.79 17.78 15.86
N PRO A 258 -10.68 16.49 16.21
CA PRO A 258 -9.85 15.55 15.47
C PRO A 258 -10.49 15.17 14.13
N MET A 259 -9.67 15.25 13.08
CA MET A 259 -9.95 14.63 11.78
C MET A 259 -9.71 13.12 11.86
N VAL A 260 -10.41 12.35 11.03
CA VAL A 260 -10.24 10.89 10.92
C VAL A 260 -9.67 10.56 9.55
N TYR A 261 -8.62 9.75 9.48
CA TYR A 261 -8.05 9.33 8.21
C TYR A 261 -7.75 7.82 8.18
N HIS A 262 -8.31 7.12 7.20
CA HIS A 262 -7.93 5.74 6.91
C HIS A 262 -8.24 5.37 5.45
N ALA A 263 -7.65 4.28 4.96
CA ALA A 263 -7.81 3.81 3.59
C ALA A 263 -9.26 3.44 3.19
N GLY A 264 -10.15 3.23 4.17
CA GLY A 264 -11.57 3.01 3.92
C GLY A 264 -12.36 4.24 3.48
N LEU A 265 -11.79 5.45 3.63
CA LEU A 265 -12.45 6.70 3.19
C LEU A 265 -12.33 6.89 1.67
N PRO A 266 -13.36 7.49 1.02
CA PRO A 266 -13.29 7.92 -0.39
C PRO A 266 -12.04 8.76 -0.67
N SER A 267 -11.51 8.70 -1.90
CA SER A 267 -10.28 9.44 -2.27
C SER A 267 -10.41 10.94 -2.06
N GLU A 268 -11.54 11.53 -2.48
CA GLU A 268 -11.81 12.97 -2.34
C GLU A 268 -11.84 13.42 -0.87
N GLU A 269 -12.38 12.57 0.01
CA GLU A 269 -12.42 12.85 1.45
C GLU A 269 -11.01 12.77 2.07
N ARG A 270 -10.21 11.76 1.68
CA ARG A 270 -8.81 11.66 2.10
C ARG A 270 -7.98 12.87 1.67
N GLU A 271 -8.14 13.32 0.42
CA GLU A 271 -7.48 14.51 -0.11
C GLU A 271 -7.88 15.78 0.64
N SER A 272 -9.19 15.96 0.90
CA SER A 272 -9.72 17.09 1.67
C SER A 272 -9.17 17.13 3.11
N ILE A 273 -9.13 15.99 3.79
CA ILE A 273 -8.61 15.90 5.17
C ILE A 273 -7.10 16.16 5.20
N GLN A 274 -6.35 15.61 4.26
CA GLN A 274 -4.92 15.89 4.12
C GLN A 274 -4.68 17.39 3.93
N MET A 275 -5.37 18.04 3.00
CA MET A 275 -5.26 19.48 2.74
C MET A 275 -5.57 20.30 4.00
N ARG A 276 -6.70 20.02 4.68
CA ARG A 276 -7.07 20.67 5.94
C ARG A 276 -6.00 20.51 7.02
N PHE A 277 -5.39 19.33 7.14
CA PHE A 277 -4.31 19.11 8.10
C PHE A 277 -3.03 19.87 7.72
N MET A 278 -2.71 19.93 6.42
CA MET A 278 -1.57 20.68 5.91
C MET A 278 -1.70 22.17 6.20
N GLU A 279 -2.89 22.75 6.05
CA GLU A 279 -3.18 24.16 6.30
C GLU A 279 -3.33 24.51 7.79
N SER A 280 -3.72 23.54 8.62
CA SER A 280 -3.99 23.79 10.04
C SER A 280 -2.72 24.08 10.85
N GLU A 281 -2.80 25.09 11.71
CA GLU A 281 -1.76 25.42 12.69
C GLU A 281 -1.73 24.46 13.89
N LYS A 282 -2.90 23.93 14.31
CA LYS A 282 -3.03 23.02 15.46
C LYS A 282 -3.91 21.81 15.15
N GLY A 283 -3.96 21.36 13.90
CA GLY A 283 -4.82 20.24 13.48
C GLY A 283 -4.48 18.95 14.23
N ILE A 284 -5.50 18.16 14.55
CA ILE A 284 -5.33 16.80 15.09
C ILE A 284 -5.89 15.83 14.05
N VAL A 285 -5.15 14.77 13.77
CA VAL A 285 -5.61 13.70 12.89
C VAL A 285 -5.41 12.35 13.55
N CYS A 286 -6.52 11.63 13.75
CA CYS A 286 -6.56 10.25 14.17
C CYS A 286 -6.51 9.37 12.93
N ALA A 287 -5.49 8.55 12.78
CA ALA A 287 -5.28 7.83 11.54
C ALA A 287 -4.64 6.45 11.69
N THR A 288 -4.92 5.58 10.71
CA THR A 288 -4.05 4.42 10.50
C THR A 288 -2.75 4.83 9.82
N ILE A 289 -1.79 3.91 9.72
CA ILE A 289 -0.50 4.11 9.02
C ILE A 289 -0.65 4.59 7.56
N ALA A 290 -1.85 4.47 6.98
CA ALA A 290 -2.17 5.02 5.67
C ALA A 290 -2.02 6.55 5.61
N PHE A 291 -2.13 7.25 6.74
CA PHE A 291 -1.83 8.68 6.84
C PHE A 291 -0.37 8.88 7.19
N GLY A 292 0.39 9.49 6.30
CA GLY A 292 1.77 9.82 6.61
C GLY A 292 2.68 9.67 5.42
N MET A 293 2.60 8.56 4.71
CA MET A 293 3.48 8.36 3.56
C MET A 293 3.24 9.48 2.53
N GLY A 294 4.22 10.37 2.37
CA GLY A 294 4.11 11.55 1.52
C GLY A 294 3.71 12.87 2.20
N ILE A 295 3.33 12.86 3.48
CA ILE A 295 3.07 14.10 4.22
C ILE A 295 4.38 14.84 4.45
N ASP A 296 4.46 16.08 3.96
CA ASP A 296 5.58 16.99 4.17
C ASP A 296 5.16 18.26 4.90
N LYS A 297 4.73 18.09 6.15
CA LYS A 297 4.41 19.20 7.04
C LYS A 297 5.55 19.43 8.02
N ALA A 298 6.19 20.60 7.92
CA ALA A 298 7.41 20.90 8.68
C ALA A 298 7.20 20.90 10.20
N ASN A 299 6.02 21.33 10.65
CA ASN A 299 5.77 21.77 12.02
C ASN A 299 4.91 20.81 12.87
N ILE A 300 4.92 19.51 12.59
CA ILE A 300 4.22 18.52 13.44
C ILE A 300 4.89 18.44 14.81
N ARG A 301 4.13 18.75 15.89
CA ARG A 301 4.64 18.83 17.26
C ARG A 301 4.47 17.54 18.06
N GLN A 302 3.46 16.74 17.72
CA GLN A 302 3.17 15.52 18.45
C GLN A 302 2.87 14.37 17.49
N VAL A 303 3.51 13.23 17.72
CA VAL A 303 3.15 11.94 17.09
C VAL A 303 2.85 10.96 18.21
N ILE A 304 1.65 10.41 18.22
CA ILE A 304 1.14 9.57 19.29
C ILE A 304 0.78 8.21 18.71
N HIS A 305 1.54 7.18 19.04
CA HIS A 305 1.21 5.78 18.78
C HIS A 305 0.24 5.30 19.86
N PHE A 306 -1.06 5.49 19.59
CA PHE A 306 -2.12 5.02 20.48
C PHE A 306 -2.20 3.50 20.53
N HIS A 307 -1.76 2.84 19.45
CA HIS A 307 -1.44 1.42 19.43
C HIS A 307 0.03 1.27 19.00
N MET A 308 0.69 0.22 19.47
CA MET A 308 2.10 -0.02 19.11
C MET A 308 2.26 -0.17 17.59
N PRO A 309 3.35 0.37 17.02
CA PRO A 309 3.75 0.06 15.65
C PRO A 309 4.11 -1.41 15.53
N LYS A 310 4.04 -1.97 14.31
CA LYS A 310 4.32 -3.39 14.07
C LYS A 310 5.81 -3.72 14.14
N THR A 311 6.66 -2.76 13.78
CA THR A 311 8.11 -2.91 13.72
C THR A 311 8.79 -1.57 14.06
N LEU A 312 10.09 -1.60 14.38
CA LEU A 312 10.88 -0.39 14.63
C LEU A 312 11.08 0.46 13.36
N GLU A 313 11.05 -0.14 12.17
CA GLU A 313 11.03 0.59 10.91
C GLU A 313 9.77 1.43 10.75
N ASN A 314 8.60 0.88 11.06
CA ASN A 314 7.36 1.66 11.07
C ASN A 314 7.44 2.79 12.11
N TYR A 315 7.89 2.48 13.33
CA TYR A 315 8.07 3.48 14.38
C TYR A 315 8.96 4.65 13.92
N SER A 316 10.17 4.35 13.42
CA SER A 316 11.15 5.32 12.94
C SER A 316 10.58 6.21 11.83
N GLN A 317 9.92 5.61 10.84
CA GLN A 317 9.32 6.35 9.73
C GLN A 317 8.20 7.30 10.20
N GLU A 318 7.38 6.84 11.15
CA GLU A 318 6.22 7.55 11.69
C GLU A 318 6.63 8.71 12.61
N VAL A 319 7.57 8.50 13.53
CA VAL A 319 8.09 9.57 14.41
C VAL A 319 8.93 10.58 13.63
N GLY A 320 9.60 10.16 12.56
CA GLY A 320 10.36 11.03 11.65
C GLY A 320 9.52 12.10 10.93
N ARG A 321 8.19 12.04 11.04
CA ARG A 321 7.27 13.09 10.55
C ARG A 321 7.24 14.31 11.45
N ALA A 322 7.52 14.15 12.74
CA ALA A 322 7.55 15.24 13.69
C ALA A 322 8.76 16.15 13.46
N GLY A 323 8.65 17.43 13.81
CA GLY A 323 9.84 18.24 14.05
C GLY A 323 10.70 18.54 12.84
N ARG A 324 10.21 18.47 11.60
CA ARG A 324 11.05 18.65 10.39
C ARG A 324 11.64 20.06 10.27
N ASP A 325 11.01 21.04 10.90
CA ASP A 325 11.54 22.40 11.13
C ASP A 325 12.70 22.47 12.14
N GLY A 326 13.06 21.35 12.77
CA GLY A 326 14.13 21.28 13.77
C GLY A 326 13.69 21.70 15.18
N LEU A 327 12.44 22.10 15.37
CA LEU A 327 11.90 22.47 16.68
C LEU A 327 11.52 21.23 17.49
N GLU A 328 11.49 21.39 18.82
CA GLU A 328 11.14 20.31 19.75
C GLU A 328 9.76 19.73 19.44
N SER A 329 9.72 18.40 19.38
CA SER A 329 8.50 17.63 19.17
C SER A 329 8.50 16.36 20.01
N THR A 330 7.33 15.94 20.48
CA THR A 330 7.17 14.76 21.34
C THR A 330 6.59 13.59 20.55
N CYS A 331 7.19 12.42 20.70
CA CYS A 331 6.73 11.17 20.11
C CYS A 331 6.37 10.19 21.23
N LEU A 332 5.08 9.93 21.45
CA LEU A 332 4.59 9.08 22.53
C LEU A 332 4.12 7.73 22.00
N MET A 333 4.58 6.64 22.59
CA MET A 333 4.12 5.29 22.30
C MET A 333 3.46 4.65 23.52
N PHE A 334 2.23 4.16 23.35
CA PHE A 334 1.56 3.37 24.35
C PHE A 334 1.87 1.87 24.19
N LEU A 335 2.17 1.21 25.31
CA LEU A 335 2.21 -0.24 25.43
C LEU A 335 0.93 -0.69 26.14
N SER A 336 0.27 -1.69 25.56
CA SER A 336 -1.03 -2.17 26.00
C SER A 336 -1.18 -3.64 25.61
N ALA A 337 -1.43 -4.51 26.59
CA ALA A 337 -1.54 -5.95 26.36
C ALA A 337 -2.75 -6.32 25.48
N VAL A 338 -3.84 -5.54 25.53
CA VAL A 338 -5.02 -5.74 24.66
C VAL A 338 -4.75 -5.44 23.18
N ASP A 339 -3.64 -4.77 22.85
CA ASP A 339 -3.28 -4.42 21.47
C ASP A 339 -2.52 -5.56 20.78
N ILE A 340 -1.81 -6.40 21.56
CA ILE A 340 -0.90 -7.43 21.05
C ILE A 340 -1.62 -8.44 20.15
N PRO A 341 -2.76 -9.05 20.56
CA PRO A 341 -3.46 -9.99 19.69
C PRO A 341 -3.81 -9.36 18.34
N ILE A 342 -4.31 -8.12 18.32
CA ILE A 342 -4.67 -7.43 17.09
C ILE A 342 -3.47 -7.29 16.15
N LEU A 343 -2.31 -6.91 16.70
CA LEU A 343 -1.07 -6.73 15.94
C LEU A 343 -0.52 -8.07 15.41
N GLU A 344 -0.49 -9.10 16.24
CA GLU A 344 -0.09 -10.46 15.82
C GLU A 344 -1.06 -11.05 14.78
N GLY A 345 -2.35 -10.71 14.84
CA GLY A 345 -3.34 -11.13 13.84
C GLY A 345 -2.97 -10.72 12.41
N PHE A 346 -2.24 -9.61 12.24
CA PHE A 346 -1.71 -9.22 10.93
C PHE A 346 -0.59 -10.14 10.47
N ALA A 347 0.31 -10.57 11.35
CA ALA A 347 1.38 -11.51 11.03
C ALA A 347 0.80 -12.89 10.65
N ARG A 348 -0.15 -13.38 11.44
CA ARG A 348 -0.77 -14.71 11.27
C ARG A 348 -1.72 -14.82 10.09
N GLY A 349 -2.19 -13.68 9.59
CA GLY A 349 -3.10 -13.62 8.44
C GLY A 349 -2.47 -14.11 7.15
N ASP A 350 -1.15 -14.07 7.03
CA ASP A 350 -0.44 -14.36 5.78
C ASP A 350 0.00 -15.82 5.63
N THR A 351 -0.29 -16.67 6.63
CA THR A 351 -0.03 -18.12 6.57
C THR A 351 -1.32 -18.88 6.25
N CYS A 352 -1.43 -19.44 5.04
CA CYS A 352 -2.55 -20.31 4.61
C CYS A 352 -2.39 -21.76 5.05
N ALA A 353 -3.34 -22.64 4.72
CA ALA A 353 -3.21 -24.05 5.06
C ALA A 353 -2.15 -24.74 4.19
N LYS A 354 -1.48 -25.74 4.76
CA LYS A 354 -0.47 -26.53 4.05
C LYS A 354 -1.02 -27.20 2.79
N ARG A 355 -2.22 -27.80 2.90
CA ARG A 355 -2.94 -28.46 1.80
C ARG A 355 -3.17 -27.51 0.61
N ASP A 356 -3.53 -26.26 0.91
CA ASP A 356 -3.83 -25.26 -0.11
C ASP A 356 -2.58 -24.89 -0.93
N ILE A 357 -1.42 -24.79 -0.28
CA ILE A 357 -0.14 -24.57 -0.96
C ILE A 357 0.23 -25.76 -1.82
N GLU A 358 0.02 -26.97 -1.34
CA GLU A 358 0.29 -28.19 -2.11
C GLU A 358 -0.59 -28.24 -3.38
N LEU A 359 -1.89 -28.00 -3.25
CA LEU A 359 -2.83 -27.99 -4.39
C LEU A 359 -2.53 -26.88 -5.40
N TRP A 360 -2.16 -25.69 -4.92
CA TRP A 360 -1.71 -24.61 -5.80
C TRP A 360 -0.42 -24.99 -6.53
N LEU A 361 0.57 -25.54 -5.81
CA LEU A 361 1.84 -25.92 -6.39
C LEU A 361 1.69 -27.06 -7.42
N GLN A 362 0.76 -27.99 -7.19
CA GLN A 362 0.38 -29.00 -8.18
C GLN A 362 -0.13 -28.37 -9.48
N GLU A 363 -1.02 -27.36 -9.41
CA GLU A 363 -1.47 -26.62 -10.59
C GLU A 363 -0.29 -25.95 -11.33
N VAL A 364 0.60 -25.31 -10.59
CA VAL A 364 1.77 -24.61 -11.18
C VAL A 364 2.72 -25.59 -11.84
N ALA A 365 3.04 -26.70 -11.17
CA ALA A 365 4.00 -27.68 -11.65
C ALA A 365 3.50 -28.51 -12.85
N LEU A 366 2.18 -28.73 -12.94
CA LEU A 366 1.54 -29.47 -14.02
C LEU A 366 1.06 -28.57 -15.18
N ALA A 367 1.30 -27.26 -15.10
CA ALA A 367 0.94 -26.34 -16.16
C ALA A 367 1.62 -26.67 -17.48
N LYS A 368 0.87 -26.52 -18.59
CA LYS A 368 1.40 -26.73 -19.94
C LYS A 368 2.31 -25.55 -20.30
N LEU A 369 3.53 -25.85 -20.77
CA LEU A 369 4.42 -24.82 -21.29
C LEU A 369 3.91 -24.29 -22.63
N ALA A 370 3.94 -22.96 -22.78
CA ALA A 370 3.80 -22.29 -24.05
C ALA A 370 5.04 -22.54 -24.95
N PRO A 371 4.95 -22.31 -26.27
CA PRO A 371 6.08 -22.54 -27.19
C PRO A 371 7.38 -21.80 -26.85
N ASP A 372 7.29 -20.67 -26.14
CA ASP A 372 8.44 -19.89 -25.68
C ASP A 372 8.93 -20.28 -24.27
N GLY A 373 8.46 -21.42 -23.74
CA GLY A 373 8.88 -21.95 -22.44
C GLY A 373 8.26 -21.24 -21.24
N THR A 374 7.20 -20.47 -21.45
CA THR A 374 6.49 -19.76 -20.37
C THR A 374 5.26 -20.51 -19.87
N ILE A 375 4.86 -20.22 -18.63
CA ILE A 375 3.58 -20.59 -18.04
C ILE A 375 2.87 -19.33 -17.53
N ASP A 376 1.54 -19.36 -17.46
CA ASP A 376 0.78 -18.20 -17.00
C ASP A 376 -0.47 -18.57 -16.21
N PHE A 377 -0.90 -17.67 -15.31
CA PHE A 377 -1.99 -17.91 -14.37
C PHE A 377 -2.84 -16.66 -14.10
N ASN A 378 -4.10 -16.88 -13.71
CA ASN A 378 -4.97 -15.83 -13.18
C ASN A 378 -4.90 -15.91 -11.66
N LEU A 379 -4.06 -15.06 -11.07
CA LEU A 379 -3.75 -15.13 -9.64
C LEU A 379 -4.96 -14.82 -8.77
N TYR A 380 -5.88 -13.98 -9.24
CA TYR A 380 -7.13 -13.71 -8.53
C TYR A 380 -8.02 -14.95 -8.44
N GLN A 381 -8.03 -15.76 -9.50
CA GLN A 381 -8.74 -17.03 -9.50
C GLN A 381 -8.04 -18.06 -8.60
N GLN A 382 -6.72 -18.21 -8.71
CA GLN A 382 -5.93 -19.10 -7.85
C GLN A 382 -6.13 -18.76 -6.37
N ALA A 383 -6.06 -17.48 -6.01
CA ALA A 383 -6.29 -17.00 -4.64
C ALA A 383 -7.63 -17.48 -4.06
N LYS A 384 -8.70 -17.46 -4.88
CA LYS A 384 -10.01 -17.96 -4.47
C LYS A 384 -10.09 -19.47 -4.38
N VAL A 385 -9.52 -20.17 -5.37
CA VAL A 385 -9.60 -21.63 -5.46
C VAL A 385 -8.85 -22.29 -4.30
N TYR A 386 -7.68 -21.76 -3.94
CA TYR A 386 -6.81 -22.34 -2.92
C TYR A 386 -6.87 -21.61 -1.57
N ASP A 387 -7.82 -20.69 -1.34
CA ASP A 387 -7.88 -19.88 -0.11
C ASP A 387 -6.56 -19.17 0.29
N ILE A 388 -5.74 -18.83 -0.71
CA ILE A 388 -4.49 -18.10 -0.50
C ILE A 388 -4.77 -16.62 -0.75
N ARG A 389 -4.45 -15.75 0.20
CA ARG A 389 -4.56 -14.29 -0.03
C ARG A 389 -3.67 -13.87 -1.19
N GLN A 390 -4.13 -12.89 -1.97
CA GLN A 390 -3.41 -12.41 -3.15
C GLN A 390 -1.94 -12.06 -2.87
N ASN A 391 -1.66 -11.35 -1.76
CA ASN A 391 -0.30 -10.99 -1.39
C ASN A 391 0.57 -12.22 -1.08
N VAL A 392 0.03 -13.17 -0.31
CA VAL A 392 0.69 -14.43 0.04
C VAL A 392 0.99 -15.24 -1.22
N LEU A 393 0.05 -15.30 -2.16
CA LEU A 393 0.25 -15.97 -3.45
C LEU A 393 1.39 -15.33 -4.25
N ASN A 394 1.44 -14.00 -4.31
CA ASN A 394 2.54 -13.28 -4.97
C ASN A 394 3.89 -13.60 -4.30
N LEU A 395 3.93 -13.69 -2.96
CA LEU A 395 5.13 -14.07 -2.21
C LEU A 395 5.56 -15.51 -2.52
N SER A 396 4.61 -16.45 -2.63
CA SER A 396 4.91 -17.84 -3.00
C SER A 396 5.52 -17.95 -4.41
N TYR A 397 5.01 -17.18 -5.38
CA TYR A 397 5.62 -17.13 -6.71
C TYR A 397 7.03 -16.51 -6.68
N ALA A 398 7.23 -15.44 -5.90
CA ALA A 398 8.53 -14.83 -5.73
C ALA A 398 9.54 -15.79 -5.06
N GLU A 399 9.08 -16.65 -4.16
CA GLU A 399 9.90 -17.66 -3.50
C GLU A 399 10.32 -18.79 -4.45
N LEU A 400 9.39 -19.27 -5.31
CA LEU A 400 9.74 -20.21 -6.39
C LEU A 400 10.81 -19.66 -7.33
N GLU A 401 10.84 -18.34 -7.48
CA GLU A 401 11.80 -17.62 -8.31
C GLU A 401 13.14 -17.38 -7.62
N LEU A 402 13.14 -16.73 -6.46
CA LEU A 402 14.36 -16.28 -5.79
C LEU A 402 15.07 -17.39 -5.02
N ASP A 403 14.30 -18.22 -4.32
CA ASP A 403 14.86 -19.17 -3.35
C ASP A 403 15.05 -20.56 -3.99
N HIS A 404 14.21 -20.89 -4.97
CA HIS A 404 14.23 -22.19 -5.63
C HIS A 404 14.67 -22.15 -7.10
N GLY A 405 14.61 -21.00 -7.77
CA GLY A 405 15.05 -20.84 -9.16
C GLY A 405 14.29 -21.70 -10.18
N TYR A 406 13.02 -22.04 -9.91
CA TYR A 406 12.20 -22.81 -10.85
C TYR A 406 11.68 -21.95 -12.00
N ILE A 407 11.25 -20.75 -11.65
CA ILE A 407 10.56 -19.84 -12.55
C ILE A 407 11.15 -18.44 -12.45
N ARG A 408 10.83 -17.60 -13.42
CA ARG A 408 11.17 -16.18 -13.40
C ARG A 408 9.98 -15.36 -13.84
N ALA A 409 9.54 -14.40 -13.03
CA ALA A 409 8.47 -13.49 -13.43
C ALA A 409 8.90 -12.68 -14.67
N VAL A 410 8.06 -12.71 -15.69
CA VAL A 410 8.19 -11.88 -16.90
C VAL A 410 6.98 -10.96 -17.01
N THR A 411 6.99 -10.04 -17.97
CA THR A 411 5.90 -9.09 -18.15
C THR A 411 4.56 -9.85 -18.29
N PRO A 412 3.62 -9.64 -17.35
CA PRO A 412 2.31 -10.25 -17.42
C PRO A 412 1.55 -9.60 -18.57
N TYR A 413 0.44 -10.23 -18.94
CA TYR A 413 -0.32 -9.77 -20.07
C TYR A 413 -1.81 -9.77 -19.82
N TYR A 414 -2.51 -8.89 -20.54
CA TYR A 414 -3.96 -8.89 -20.57
C TYR A 414 -4.44 -9.83 -21.68
N SER A 415 -5.39 -10.71 -21.35
CA SER A 415 -5.99 -11.59 -22.36
C SER A 415 -7.13 -10.93 -23.11
N VAL A 416 -7.81 -9.94 -22.51
CA VAL A 416 -8.99 -9.30 -23.10
C VAL A 416 -8.80 -7.80 -23.25
N TYR A 417 -9.09 -7.26 -24.44
CA TYR A 417 -9.06 -5.83 -24.73
C TYR A 417 -10.45 -5.34 -25.15
N ASP A 418 -10.96 -4.31 -24.46
CA ASP A 418 -12.07 -3.50 -24.95
C ASP A 418 -11.51 -2.34 -25.79
N ILE A 419 -12.00 -2.20 -27.01
CA ILE A 419 -11.55 -1.24 -28.03
C ILE A 419 -12.71 -0.29 -28.34
N THR A 420 -12.47 1.01 -28.22
CA THR A 420 -13.42 2.04 -28.63
C THR A 420 -12.79 2.98 -29.64
N ALA A 421 -13.56 3.41 -30.64
CA ALA A 421 -13.16 4.47 -31.55
C ALA A 421 -13.00 5.80 -30.81
N ARG A 422 -12.00 6.61 -31.19
CA ARG A 422 -11.89 7.99 -30.70
C ARG A 422 -12.77 8.94 -31.52
N THR A 423 -12.81 8.76 -32.83
CA THR A 423 -13.69 9.48 -33.77
C THR A 423 -14.16 8.55 -34.87
N ASP A 424 -15.22 8.93 -35.58
CA ASP A 424 -15.71 8.15 -36.74
C ASP A 424 -14.63 8.03 -37.84
N GLU A 425 -13.83 9.06 -38.02
CA GLU A 425 -12.73 9.07 -38.99
C GLU A 425 -11.58 8.16 -38.56
N SER A 426 -11.27 8.12 -37.27
CA SER A 426 -10.27 7.21 -36.71
C SER A 426 -10.73 5.76 -36.88
N TRP A 427 -12.02 5.49 -36.66
CA TRP A 427 -12.60 4.16 -36.84
C TRP A 427 -12.56 3.69 -38.30
N LYS A 428 -12.81 4.58 -39.27
CA LYS A 428 -12.66 4.25 -40.69
C LYS A 428 -11.26 3.74 -41.00
N LYS A 429 -10.20 4.38 -40.44
CA LYS A 429 -8.82 3.93 -40.63
C LYS A 429 -8.56 2.53 -40.04
N VAL A 430 -9.10 2.24 -38.86
CA VAL A 430 -9.00 0.91 -38.21
C VAL A 430 -9.72 -0.17 -39.03
N THR A 431 -10.94 0.12 -39.49
CA THR A 431 -11.71 -0.84 -40.30
C THR A 431 -11.08 -1.09 -41.66
N ALA A 432 -10.47 -0.07 -42.26
CA ALA A 432 -9.75 -0.14 -43.53
C ALA A 432 -8.38 -0.83 -43.43
N ASP A 433 -7.82 -1.02 -42.25
CA ASP A 433 -6.55 -1.73 -42.05
C ASP A 433 -6.70 -3.22 -42.46
N GLN A 434 -6.02 -3.62 -43.54
CA GLN A 434 -6.06 -4.98 -44.09
C GLN A 434 -4.84 -5.82 -43.73
N THR A 435 -4.03 -5.39 -42.78
CA THR A 435 -2.93 -6.23 -42.26
C THR A 435 -3.48 -7.55 -41.70
N SER A 436 -2.68 -8.61 -41.76
CA SER A 436 -3.10 -9.94 -41.27
C SER A 436 -3.45 -9.90 -39.78
N GLN A 437 -2.73 -9.10 -39.00
CA GLN A 437 -3.00 -8.84 -37.59
C GLN A 437 -4.36 -8.14 -37.40
N ALA A 438 -4.64 -7.08 -38.16
CA ALA A 438 -5.91 -6.37 -38.08
C ALA A 438 -7.09 -7.28 -38.44
N GLN A 439 -6.95 -8.10 -39.48
CA GLN A 439 -8.00 -9.05 -39.88
C GLN A 439 -8.24 -10.11 -38.80
N ALA A 440 -7.17 -10.66 -38.20
CA ALA A 440 -7.27 -11.61 -37.09
C ALA A 440 -8.01 -11.01 -35.88
N ILE A 441 -7.63 -9.79 -35.49
CA ILE A 441 -8.28 -9.05 -34.40
C ILE A 441 -9.76 -8.84 -34.72
N LYS A 442 -10.08 -8.30 -35.90
CA LYS A 442 -11.46 -8.00 -36.35
C LYS A 442 -12.36 -9.24 -36.38
N SER A 443 -11.82 -10.39 -36.76
CA SER A 443 -12.57 -11.65 -36.87
C SER A 443 -13.04 -12.19 -35.51
N CYS A 444 -12.42 -11.75 -34.41
CA CYS A 444 -12.74 -12.18 -33.05
C CYS A 444 -13.40 -11.08 -32.21
N TRP A 445 -13.90 -10.00 -32.84
CA TRP A 445 -14.59 -8.92 -32.14
C TRP A 445 -15.99 -9.31 -31.70
N THR A 446 -16.33 -8.94 -30.47
CA THR A 446 -17.68 -9.02 -29.94
C THR A 446 -18.16 -7.63 -29.56
N LEU A 447 -19.39 -7.25 -29.94
CA LEU A 447 -19.92 -5.92 -29.63
C LEU A 447 -20.07 -5.76 -28.11
N LYS A 448 -19.58 -4.64 -27.56
CA LYS A 448 -19.69 -4.34 -26.13
C LYS A 448 -19.91 -2.84 -25.93
N GLY A 449 -21.16 -2.46 -25.66
CA GLY A 449 -21.56 -1.05 -25.57
C GLY A 449 -21.36 -0.35 -26.93
N SER A 450 -20.65 0.78 -26.93
CA SER A 450 -20.29 1.54 -28.14
C SER A 450 -18.96 1.09 -28.80
N GLY A 451 -18.35 0.01 -28.31
CA GLY A 451 -17.09 -0.52 -28.83
C GLY A 451 -17.12 -2.03 -29.05
N TYR A 452 -15.93 -2.61 -29.10
CA TYR A 452 -15.72 -4.03 -29.34
C TYR A 452 -14.82 -4.63 -28.28
N GLN A 453 -15.03 -5.90 -27.95
CA GLN A 453 -14.17 -6.68 -27.09
C GLN A 453 -13.48 -7.77 -27.89
N VAL A 454 -12.18 -7.97 -27.66
CA VAL A 454 -11.40 -9.03 -28.28
C VAL A 454 -10.66 -9.84 -27.21
N ASP A 455 -10.77 -11.16 -27.31
CA ASP A 455 -9.95 -12.11 -26.56
C ASP A 455 -8.75 -12.50 -27.42
N MET A 456 -7.57 -12.09 -26.99
CA MET A 456 -6.33 -12.23 -27.76
C MET A 456 -5.86 -13.67 -27.84
N ALA A 457 -6.19 -14.52 -26.87
CA ALA A 457 -5.85 -15.93 -26.92
C ALA A 457 -6.67 -16.62 -28.01
N LYS A 458 -7.97 -16.33 -28.08
CA LYS A 458 -8.85 -16.83 -29.15
C LYS A 458 -8.44 -16.32 -30.52
N ALA A 459 -8.10 -15.03 -30.63
CA ALA A 459 -7.64 -14.44 -31.88
C ALA A 459 -6.32 -15.07 -32.35
N ALA A 460 -5.38 -15.32 -31.44
CA ALA A 460 -4.12 -15.99 -31.75
C ALA A 460 -4.33 -17.44 -32.19
N GLU A 461 -5.19 -18.19 -31.49
CA GLU A 461 -5.52 -19.58 -31.84
C GLU A 461 -6.18 -19.68 -33.21
N TYR A 462 -7.15 -18.80 -33.49
CA TYR A 462 -7.86 -18.77 -34.78
C TYR A 462 -6.95 -18.41 -35.96
N SER A 463 -6.10 -17.39 -35.79
CA SER A 463 -5.29 -16.84 -36.88
C SER A 463 -3.89 -17.46 -37.03
N LYS A 464 -3.44 -18.23 -36.03
CA LYS A 464 -2.05 -18.71 -35.89
C LYS A 464 -1.00 -17.59 -35.82
N ILE A 465 -1.42 -16.35 -35.63
CA ILE A 465 -0.54 -15.20 -35.35
C ILE A 465 -0.27 -15.16 -33.85
N SER A 466 0.94 -14.81 -33.44
CA SER A 466 1.26 -14.78 -32.02
C SER A 466 0.46 -13.70 -31.29
N ARG A 467 0.05 -13.98 -30.05
CA ARG A 467 -0.67 -13.02 -29.20
C ARG A 467 0.12 -11.71 -29.01
N ALA A 468 1.46 -11.79 -28.96
CA ALA A 468 2.33 -10.62 -28.85
C ALA A 468 2.25 -9.71 -30.08
N GLU A 469 2.20 -10.26 -31.29
CA GLU A 469 2.03 -9.49 -32.53
C GLU A 469 0.65 -8.82 -32.61
N LEU A 470 -0.39 -9.54 -32.22
CA LEU A 470 -1.74 -8.98 -32.18
C LEU A 470 -1.84 -7.84 -31.15
N ALA A 471 -1.27 -8.03 -29.95
CA ALA A 471 -1.24 -6.99 -28.91
C ALA A 471 -0.42 -5.77 -29.35
N LYS A 472 0.71 -5.99 -30.02
CA LYS A 472 1.51 -4.93 -30.63
C LYS A 472 0.68 -4.11 -31.63
N HIS A 473 -0.10 -4.77 -32.48
CA HIS A 473 -0.95 -4.08 -33.47
C HIS A 473 -2.02 -3.21 -32.82
N ILE A 474 -2.67 -3.69 -31.76
CA ILE A 474 -3.60 -2.89 -30.95
C ILE A 474 -2.89 -1.67 -30.35
N ASN A 475 -1.68 -1.86 -29.80
CA ASN A 475 -0.89 -0.76 -29.25
C ASN A 475 -0.51 0.25 -30.33
N ASP A 476 -0.16 -0.19 -31.54
CA ASP A 476 0.17 0.69 -32.66
C ASP A 476 -1.03 1.53 -33.09
N TRP A 477 -2.23 0.96 -33.14
CA TRP A 477 -3.47 1.73 -33.34
C TRP A 477 -3.70 2.75 -32.23
N GLU A 478 -3.47 2.38 -30.96
CA GLU A 478 -3.62 3.30 -29.84
C GLU A 478 -2.58 4.45 -29.89
N PHE A 479 -1.32 4.14 -30.18
CA PHE A 479 -0.23 5.13 -30.30
C PHE A 479 -0.45 6.08 -31.48
N ALA A 480 -1.06 5.59 -32.57
CA ALA A 480 -1.48 6.42 -33.70
C ALA A 480 -2.73 7.27 -33.39
N GLY A 481 -3.30 7.16 -32.18
CA GLY A 481 -4.50 7.89 -31.77
C GLY A 481 -5.78 7.41 -32.45
N LEU A 482 -5.79 6.18 -32.99
CA LEU A 482 -6.93 5.66 -33.74
C LEU A 482 -8.02 5.10 -32.82
N ILE A 483 -7.62 4.51 -31.71
CA ILE A 483 -8.50 3.86 -30.74
C ILE A 483 -8.15 4.28 -29.31
N SER A 484 -9.08 3.99 -28.39
CA SER A 484 -8.82 3.91 -26.96
C SER A 484 -8.98 2.46 -26.53
N THR A 485 -8.09 1.97 -25.67
CA THR A 485 -8.14 0.58 -25.19
C THR A 485 -8.34 0.51 -23.69
N LYS A 486 -9.08 -0.52 -23.26
CA LYS A 486 -9.18 -0.92 -21.85
C LYS A 486 -8.90 -2.41 -21.75
N ALA A 487 -7.71 -2.75 -21.25
CA ALA A 487 -7.27 -4.12 -21.09
C ALA A 487 -7.77 -4.71 -19.75
N SER A 488 -8.12 -6.00 -19.74
CA SER A 488 -8.64 -6.72 -18.57
C SER A 488 -8.20 -8.20 -18.58
N GLN A 489 -8.52 -8.92 -17.50
CA GLN A 489 -8.10 -10.31 -17.29
C GLN A 489 -6.57 -10.48 -17.35
N VAL A 490 -5.89 -9.92 -16.34
CA VAL A 490 -4.43 -10.04 -16.21
C VAL A 490 -4.05 -11.50 -16.00
N ARG A 491 -3.08 -11.96 -16.78
CA ARG A 491 -2.42 -13.25 -16.67
C ARG A 491 -0.99 -12.98 -16.23
N ALA A 492 -0.64 -13.40 -15.02
CA ALA A 492 0.76 -13.37 -14.59
C ALA A 492 1.53 -14.43 -15.35
N ARG A 493 2.70 -14.07 -15.86
CA ARG A 493 3.48 -14.91 -16.76
C ARG A 493 4.86 -15.16 -16.18
N TYR A 494 5.34 -16.40 -16.32
CA TYR A 494 6.60 -16.84 -15.77
C TYR A 494 7.39 -17.65 -16.80
N GLN A 495 8.66 -17.34 -16.97
CA GLN A 495 9.60 -18.19 -17.69
C GLN A 495 9.99 -19.37 -16.82
N VAL A 496 9.89 -20.59 -17.33
CA VAL A 496 10.42 -21.77 -16.62
C VAL A 496 11.93 -21.82 -16.84
N LEU A 497 12.70 -21.74 -15.75
CA LEU A 497 14.18 -21.76 -15.78
C LEU A 497 14.73 -23.18 -15.69
N LYS A 498 14.07 -24.03 -14.89
CA LYS A 498 14.34 -25.47 -14.80
C LYS A 498 13.03 -26.23 -14.60
N PRO A 499 12.96 -27.53 -14.96
CA PRO A 499 11.74 -28.31 -14.81
C PRO A 499 11.19 -28.26 -13.37
N LEU A 500 9.89 -28.00 -13.23
CA LEU A 500 9.18 -28.12 -11.96
C LEU A 500 8.99 -29.61 -11.58
N PRO A 501 8.92 -29.93 -10.28
CA PRO A 501 8.71 -31.30 -9.82
C PRO A 501 7.38 -31.86 -10.31
N LYS A 502 7.36 -33.10 -10.79
CA LYS A 502 6.15 -33.74 -11.33
C LYS A 502 5.63 -34.89 -10.47
N ALA A 503 6.52 -35.53 -9.70
CA ALA A 503 6.13 -36.59 -8.80
C ALA A 503 5.39 -35.99 -7.59
N PRO A 504 4.27 -36.60 -7.13
CA PRO A 504 3.52 -36.11 -5.98
C PRO A 504 4.40 -35.89 -4.73
N GLU A 505 5.35 -36.78 -4.47
CA GLU A 505 6.26 -36.71 -3.32
C GLU A 505 7.22 -35.51 -3.41
N GLU A 506 7.70 -35.18 -4.62
CA GLU A 506 8.57 -34.03 -4.85
C GLU A 506 7.80 -32.70 -4.72
N ILE A 507 6.56 -32.66 -5.24
CA ILE A 507 5.67 -31.50 -5.10
C ILE A 507 5.37 -31.27 -3.63
N GLN A 508 5.04 -32.34 -2.89
CA GLN A 508 4.80 -32.26 -1.45
C GLN A 508 6.05 -31.77 -0.70
N ALA A 509 7.22 -32.30 -1.00
CA ALA A 509 8.47 -31.84 -0.38
C ALA A 509 8.77 -30.35 -0.65
N LEU A 510 8.42 -29.82 -1.82
CA LEU A 510 8.53 -28.40 -2.11
C LEU A 510 7.44 -27.57 -1.40
N ALA A 511 6.19 -28.05 -1.37
CA ALA A 511 5.11 -27.41 -0.61
C ALA A 511 5.44 -27.32 0.89
N ASP A 512 6.07 -28.34 1.45
CA ASP A 512 6.55 -28.38 2.84
C ASP A 512 7.58 -27.28 3.11
N LYS A 513 8.50 -27.04 2.18
CA LYS A 513 9.49 -25.96 2.28
C LYS A 513 8.84 -24.58 2.23
N LEU A 514 7.94 -24.36 1.26
CA LEU A 514 7.21 -23.10 1.13
C LEU A 514 6.37 -22.81 2.38
N TYR A 515 5.68 -23.84 2.90
CA TYR A 515 4.88 -23.71 4.11
C TYR A 515 5.74 -23.44 5.36
N ALA A 516 6.89 -24.13 5.50
CA ALA A 516 7.83 -23.86 6.58
C ALA A 516 8.37 -22.41 6.52
N ARG A 517 8.62 -21.88 5.33
CA ARG A 517 9.03 -20.48 5.15
C ARG A 517 7.92 -19.50 5.53
N MET A 518 6.66 -19.80 5.22
CA MET A 518 5.51 -18.99 5.68
C MET A 518 5.43 -18.94 7.21
N LEU A 519 5.58 -20.08 7.88
CA LEU A 519 5.62 -20.14 9.35
C LEU A 519 6.80 -19.35 9.92
N ALA A 520 7.98 -19.44 9.30
CA ALA A 520 9.14 -18.66 9.71
C ALA A 520 8.92 -17.15 9.56
N ARG A 521 8.28 -16.70 8.47
CA ARG A 521 7.91 -15.28 8.26
C ARG A 521 6.87 -14.81 9.28
N GLU A 522 5.90 -15.65 9.61
CA GLU A 522 4.91 -15.37 10.68
C GLU A 522 5.62 -15.14 12.01
N GLU A 523 6.52 -16.04 12.42
CA GLU A 523 7.26 -15.88 13.67
C GLU A 523 8.23 -14.69 13.62
N GLU A 524 8.89 -14.41 12.49
CA GLU A 524 9.74 -13.23 12.33
C GLU A 524 8.93 -11.93 12.53
N ALA A 525 7.72 -11.87 11.98
CA ALA A 525 6.83 -10.71 12.14
C ALA A 525 6.36 -10.54 13.60
N VAL A 526 6.07 -11.65 14.30
CA VAL A 526 5.77 -11.63 15.75
C VAL A 526 7.01 -11.21 16.55
N GLN A 527 8.20 -11.66 16.19
CA GLN A 527 9.44 -11.29 16.87
C GLN A 527 9.76 -9.80 16.67
N LYS A 528 9.52 -9.23 15.48
CA LYS A 528 9.65 -7.78 15.25
C LYS A 528 8.69 -6.97 16.12
N LEU A 529 7.49 -7.47 16.39
CA LEU A 529 6.58 -6.84 17.35
C LEU A 529 7.14 -6.93 18.78
N ARG A 530 7.72 -8.07 19.19
CA ARG A 530 8.39 -8.20 20.50
C ARG A 530 9.57 -7.24 20.63
N GLN A 531 10.34 -7.02 19.57
CA GLN A 531 11.41 -6.03 19.55
C GLN A 531 10.91 -4.59 19.82
N VAL A 532 9.70 -4.24 19.39
CA VAL A 532 9.08 -2.94 19.72
C VAL A 532 8.77 -2.84 21.23
N VAL A 533 8.34 -3.94 21.84
CA VAL A 533 8.13 -4.01 23.30
C VAL A 533 9.47 -3.88 24.02
N GLU A 534 10.45 -4.72 23.68
CA GLU A 534 11.81 -4.69 24.25
C GLU A 534 12.44 -3.30 24.13
N PHE A 535 12.31 -2.66 22.97
CA PHE A 535 12.78 -1.30 22.74
C PHE A 535 12.26 -0.28 23.76
N ALA A 536 11.01 -0.41 24.20
CA ALA A 536 10.42 0.50 25.17
C ALA A 536 10.69 0.10 26.63
N THR A 537 10.87 -1.19 26.91
CA THR A 537 11.02 -1.73 28.27
C THR A 537 12.47 -1.83 28.72
N ASN A 538 13.44 -1.84 27.80
CA ASN A 538 14.86 -1.93 28.14
C ASN A 538 15.36 -0.67 28.87
N ASP A 539 16.33 -0.88 29.77
CA ASP A 539 17.03 0.19 30.50
C ASP A 539 18.12 0.84 29.62
N ASP A 540 17.71 1.41 28.49
CA ASP A 540 18.60 2.10 27.55
C ASP A 540 17.93 3.34 26.93
N CYS A 541 18.76 4.26 26.45
CA CYS A 541 18.34 5.46 25.73
C CYS A 541 17.60 5.07 24.44
N LEU A 542 16.30 5.35 24.37
CA LEU A 542 15.45 5.04 23.20
C LEU A 542 16.00 5.61 21.89
N ALA A 543 16.63 6.78 21.92
CA ALA A 543 17.19 7.36 20.70
C ALA A 543 18.46 6.62 20.23
N HIS A 544 19.29 6.17 21.18
CA HIS A 544 20.50 5.40 20.88
C HIS A 544 20.15 4.00 20.41
N ALA A 545 19.29 3.28 21.14
CA ALA A 545 18.80 1.97 20.74
C ALA A 545 18.17 1.98 19.34
N LEU A 546 17.40 3.02 19.00
CA LEU A 546 16.84 3.16 17.65
C LEU A 546 17.94 3.42 16.60
N ALA A 547 18.95 4.22 16.91
CA ALA A 547 20.07 4.50 16.00
C ALA A 547 20.91 3.24 15.75
N SER A 548 21.31 2.52 16.81
CA SER A 548 22.03 1.25 16.74
C SER A 548 21.27 0.19 15.93
N TYR A 549 19.93 0.12 16.06
CA TYR A 549 19.10 -0.77 15.25
C TYR A 549 19.29 -0.57 13.72
N PHE A 550 19.51 0.67 13.28
CA PHE A 550 19.78 0.98 11.86
C PHE A 550 21.27 0.99 11.50
N GLY A 551 22.16 0.68 12.45
CA GLY A 551 23.62 0.65 12.29
C GLY A 551 24.29 2.01 12.49
N ASP A 552 23.66 2.92 13.23
CA ASP A 552 24.15 4.27 13.54
C ASP A 552 24.57 4.39 15.01
N ASP A 553 25.44 3.49 15.49
CA ASP A 553 25.79 3.36 16.92
C ASP A 553 26.33 4.66 17.54
N ASP A 554 27.15 5.41 16.79
CA ASP A 554 27.81 6.64 17.26
C ASP A 554 26.97 7.91 17.03
N ALA A 555 25.73 7.79 16.54
CA ALA A 555 24.94 8.96 16.17
C ALA A 555 24.41 9.77 17.36
N VAL A 556 24.29 9.14 18.54
CA VAL A 556 23.78 9.79 19.75
C VAL A 556 24.95 10.16 20.67
N PRO A 557 25.11 11.45 21.02
CA PRO A 557 26.17 11.88 21.93
C PRO A 557 26.14 11.11 23.25
N ASP A 558 27.30 10.58 23.67
CA ASP A 558 27.48 9.79 24.91
C ASP A 558 26.49 8.64 25.07
N GLN A 559 25.91 8.14 23.97
CA GLN A 559 24.83 7.14 23.94
C GLN A 559 23.57 7.58 24.71
N MET A 560 23.45 8.85 25.08
CA MET A 560 22.41 9.39 25.95
C MET A 560 21.82 10.66 25.36
N CYS A 561 20.58 10.61 24.88
CA CYS A 561 19.95 11.77 24.26
C CYS A 561 19.48 12.84 25.27
N GLY A 562 19.51 12.54 26.57
CA GLY A 562 19.12 13.45 27.66
C GLY A 562 17.62 13.77 27.73
N LYS A 563 16.81 13.25 26.81
CA LYS A 563 15.41 13.62 26.71
C LYS A 563 14.44 12.52 26.34
N CYS A 564 14.80 11.25 26.24
CA CYS A 564 13.83 10.16 26.07
C CYS A 564 13.26 9.70 27.42
N SER A 565 12.25 8.81 27.45
CA SER A 565 11.70 8.26 28.70
C SER A 565 12.81 7.78 29.64
N PHE A 566 13.66 6.84 29.18
CA PHE A 566 14.78 6.32 29.97
C PHE A 566 15.72 7.40 30.48
N CYS A 567 16.22 8.32 29.63
CA CYS A 567 17.13 9.38 30.07
C CYS A 567 16.51 10.32 31.12
N LEU A 568 15.18 10.41 31.20
CA LEU A 568 14.49 11.24 32.19
C LEU A 568 14.16 10.51 33.49
N THR A 569 13.87 9.21 33.42
CA THR A 569 13.42 8.40 34.56
C THR A 569 14.53 7.54 35.17
N GLY A 570 15.55 7.19 34.39
CA GLY A 570 16.60 6.23 34.76
C GLY A 570 16.19 4.75 34.61
N SER A 571 15.00 4.46 34.11
CA SER A 571 14.49 3.09 33.92
C SER A 571 13.53 3.00 32.72
N GLY A 572 13.50 1.84 32.08
CA GLY A 572 12.50 1.47 31.09
C GLY A 572 11.10 1.39 31.68
N VAL A 573 10.07 1.25 30.84
CA VAL A 573 8.69 1.09 31.32
C VAL A 573 8.43 -0.36 31.74
N GLU A 574 7.77 -0.55 32.88
CA GLU A 574 7.37 -1.89 33.34
C GLU A 574 6.10 -2.35 32.62
N PHE A 575 6.22 -3.37 31.77
CA PHE A 575 5.10 -3.88 30.95
C PHE A 575 5.07 -5.41 30.89
N SER A 576 3.87 -5.99 30.91
CA SER A 576 3.64 -7.42 30.72
C SER A 576 2.79 -7.68 29.47
N ALA A 577 3.34 -8.48 28.56
CA ALA A 577 2.76 -8.77 27.25
C ALA A 577 1.71 -9.89 27.23
N THR A 578 1.39 -10.51 28.38
CA THR A 578 0.60 -11.75 28.43
C THR A 578 -0.85 -11.54 27.94
N ALA A 579 -1.27 -12.36 26.97
CA ALA A 579 -2.64 -12.37 26.44
C ALA A 579 -3.68 -12.59 27.56
N ILE A 580 -4.77 -11.82 27.52
CA ILE A 580 -5.64 -11.61 28.68
C ILE A 580 -6.73 -12.70 28.82
N SER A 581 -7.07 -13.42 27.74
CA SER A 581 -8.29 -14.27 27.71
C SER A 581 -8.05 -15.68 27.17
N LYS A 582 -8.76 -16.66 27.73
CA LYS A 582 -8.83 -18.06 27.25
C LYS A 582 -9.93 -18.24 26.20
N PRO A 583 -9.84 -19.23 25.29
CA PRO A 583 -10.93 -19.54 24.35
C PRO A 583 -12.25 -19.83 25.07
N ASP A 584 -13.34 -19.16 24.69
CA ASP A 584 -14.67 -19.37 25.26
C ASP A 584 -15.36 -20.57 24.56
N PRO A 585 -15.67 -21.67 25.28
CA PRO A 585 -16.34 -22.83 24.71
C PRO A 585 -17.69 -22.51 24.05
N LYS A 586 -18.43 -21.50 24.55
CA LYS A 586 -19.72 -21.09 23.97
C LYS A 586 -19.52 -20.44 22.59
N GLN A 587 -18.52 -19.58 22.47
CA GLN A 587 -18.18 -18.92 21.21
C GLN A 587 -17.62 -19.92 20.19
N ILE A 588 -16.78 -20.87 20.64
CA ILE A 588 -16.30 -21.99 19.81
C ILE A 588 -17.51 -22.74 19.24
N LYS A 589 -18.45 -23.15 20.10
CA LYS A 589 -19.66 -23.85 19.65
C LYS A 589 -20.47 -23.03 18.64
N ALA A 590 -20.71 -21.74 18.92
CA ALA A 590 -21.45 -20.87 18.00
C ALA A 590 -20.78 -20.77 16.62
N ILE A 591 -19.44 -20.71 16.57
CA ILE A 591 -18.70 -20.70 15.31
C ILE A 591 -18.83 -22.04 14.59
N LEU A 592 -18.77 -23.15 15.30
CA LEU A 592 -18.97 -24.48 14.73
C LEU A 592 -20.41 -24.66 14.21
N ASP A 593 -21.42 -24.11 14.88
CA ASP A 593 -22.81 -24.22 14.41
C ASP A 593 -23.03 -23.48 13.07
N VAL A 594 -22.27 -22.40 12.81
CA VAL A 594 -22.37 -21.58 11.60
C VAL A 594 -21.43 -22.05 10.48
N CYS A 595 -20.17 -22.26 10.80
CA CYS A 595 -19.18 -22.71 9.85
C CYS A 595 -19.33 -24.23 9.77
N THR A 596 -19.70 -24.81 8.64
CA THR A 596 -19.79 -26.28 8.50
C THR A 596 -18.48 -26.93 8.08
N VAL A 597 -17.53 -26.10 7.67
CA VAL A 597 -16.19 -26.51 7.22
C VAL A 597 -15.31 -26.88 8.41
N ARG A 598 -14.71 -28.08 8.39
CA ARG A 598 -13.84 -28.62 9.47
C ARG A 598 -12.51 -29.18 8.97
N ASP A 599 -12.16 -28.92 7.73
CA ASP A 599 -10.92 -29.43 7.12
C ASP A 599 -9.68 -28.63 7.52
N ASP A 600 -9.85 -27.42 8.07
CA ASP A 600 -8.75 -26.56 8.53
C ASP A 600 -9.10 -25.85 9.85
N PRO A 601 -8.43 -26.17 10.98
CA PRO A 601 -8.63 -25.45 12.24
C PRO A 601 -8.17 -23.99 12.17
N ARG A 602 -7.20 -23.64 11.31
CA ARG A 602 -6.76 -22.24 11.14
C ARG A 602 -7.86 -21.39 10.51
N LEU A 603 -8.66 -21.92 9.58
CA LEU A 603 -9.83 -21.23 9.03
C LEU A 603 -10.84 -20.83 10.13
N LEU A 604 -11.13 -21.73 11.06
CA LEU A 604 -12.04 -21.47 12.18
C LEU A 604 -11.43 -20.50 13.19
N ALA A 605 -10.14 -20.65 13.50
CA ALA A 605 -9.41 -19.69 14.33
C ALA A 605 -9.41 -18.29 13.70
N ARG A 606 -9.23 -18.18 12.37
CA ARG A 606 -9.34 -16.92 11.63
C ARG A 606 -10.71 -16.27 11.76
N MET A 607 -11.78 -17.06 11.66
CA MET A 607 -13.14 -16.58 11.89
C MET A 607 -13.30 -16.02 13.31
N ALA A 608 -12.89 -16.78 14.33
CA ALA A 608 -12.94 -16.38 15.72
C ALA A 608 -12.12 -15.12 16.02
N PHE A 609 -10.93 -15.03 15.43
CA PHE A 609 -9.99 -13.94 15.66
C PHE A 609 -10.30 -12.70 14.83
N GLY A 610 -11.06 -12.82 13.74
CA GLY A 610 -11.39 -11.70 12.85
C GLY A 610 -10.37 -11.46 11.74
N ILE A 611 -9.74 -12.53 11.26
CA ILE A 611 -8.77 -12.53 10.17
C ILE A 611 -9.48 -13.01 8.90
N THR A 612 -9.51 -12.20 7.83
CA THR A 612 -10.20 -12.58 6.58
C THR A 612 -9.40 -13.60 5.76
N SER A 613 -10.10 -14.48 5.04
CA SER A 613 -9.54 -15.28 3.93
C SER A 613 -10.50 -15.28 2.73
N PRO A 614 -10.02 -15.58 1.50
CA PRO A 614 -10.90 -15.77 0.34
C PRO A 614 -12.10 -16.68 0.62
N ARG A 615 -11.89 -17.81 1.30
CA ARG A 615 -12.91 -18.80 1.67
C ARG A 615 -13.90 -18.26 2.68
N LEU A 616 -13.47 -17.56 3.72
CA LEU A 616 -14.38 -16.88 4.66
C LEU A 616 -15.26 -15.84 3.95
N THR A 617 -14.68 -15.11 3.00
CA THR A 617 -15.39 -14.08 2.22
C THR A 617 -16.46 -14.71 1.32
N VAL A 618 -16.11 -15.78 0.58
CA VAL A 618 -17.04 -16.51 -0.30
C VAL A 618 -18.20 -17.12 0.49
N ASN A 619 -17.93 -17.67 1.68
CA ASN A 619 -18.96 -18.25 2.55
C ASN A 619 -19.73 -17.22 3.39
N LYS A 620 -19.46 -15.92 3.25
CA LYS A 620 -20.06 -14.83 4.04
C LYS A 620 -19.80 -14.94 5.56
N TRP A 621 -18.74 -15.64 5.96
CA TRP A 621 -18.23 -15.72 7.34
C TRP A 621 -17.08 -14.73 7.55
N SER A 622 -17.24 -13.49 7.10
CA SER A 622 -16.21 -12.45 7.19
C SER A 622 -16.77 -11.24 7.93
N THR A 623 -16.30 -10.02 7.61
CA THR A 623 -16.64 -8.78 8.32
C THR A 623 -18.13 -8.50 8.49
N ALA A 624 -19.01 -9.09 7.68
CA ALA A 624 -20.46 -8.96 7.80
C ALA A 624 -21.10 -9.89 8.84
N HIS A 625 -20.39 -10.91 9.33
CA HIS A 625 -20.94 -11.93 10.22
C HIS A 625 -20.73 -11.57 11.71
N PRO A 626 -21.74 -11.70 12.60
CA PRO A 626 -21.63 -11.30 14.01
C PRO A 626 -20.54 -12.01 14.81
N LEU A 627 -20.24 -13.27 14.47
CA LEU A 627 -19.20 -14.06 15.13
C LEU A 627 -17.78 -13.78 14.61
N PHE A 628 -17.62 -12.99 13.55
CA PHE A 628 -16.31 -12.69 13.00
C PHE A 628 -15.55 -11.76 13.96
N GLY A 629 -14.43 -12.24 14.50
CA GLY A 629 -13.68 -11.53 15.53
C GLY A 629 -14.29 -11.58 16.93
N SER A 630 -15.17 -12.54 17.22
CA SER A 630 -15.80 -12.67 18.54
C SER A 630 -14.82 -13.03 19.67
N MET A 631 -13.61 -13.50 19.33
CA MET A 631 -12.55 -13.88 20.26
C MET A 631 -11.20 -13.20 19.93
N LEU A 632 -11.23 -11.95 19.46
CA LEU A 632 -10.04 -11.16 19.08
C LEU A 632 -8.98 -11.04 20.19
N GLN A 633 -9.37 -11.16 21.47
CA GLN A 633 -8.49 -10.99 22.64
C GLN A 633 -7.87 -12.30 23.14
N VAL A 634 -8.17 -13.42 22.50
CA VAL A 634 -7.62 -14.74 22.83
C VAL A 634 -6.36 -14.97 22.01
N ASP A 635 -5.36 -15.64 22.57
CA ASP A 635 -4.19 -16.08 21.80
C ASP A 635 -4.61 -16.93 20.58
N PHE A 636 -4.04 -16.63 19.41
CA PHE A 636 -4.44 -17.29 18.17
C PHE A 636 -4.08 -18.77 18.17
N ASN A 637 -2.92 -19.15 18.71
CA ASN A 637 -2.51 -20.55 18.76
C ASN A 637 -3.42 -21.35 19.71
N ALA A 638 -3.84 -20.76 20.83
CA ALA A 638 -4.86 -21.35 21.69
C ALA A 638 -6.20 -21.57 20.97
N LEU A 639 -6.61 -20.66 20.08
CA LEU A 639 -7.78 -20.88 19.22
C LEU A 639 -7.55 -22.00 18.21
N VAL A 640 -6.39 -22.04 17.55
CA VAL A 640 -6.04 -23.12 16.60
C VAL A 640 -6.09 -24.48 17.30
N GLU A 641 -5.47 -24.61 18.48
CA GLU A 641 -5.51 -25.83 19.29
C GLU A 641 -6.92 -26.21 19.73
N ALA A 642 -7.75 -25.23 20.09
CA ALA A 642 -9.14 -25.47 20.47
C ALA A 642 -9.96 -26.00 19.29
N PHE A 643 -9.83 -25.39 18.11
CA PHE A 643 -10.52 -25.85 16.90
C PHE A 643 -9.94 -27.14 16.34
N ASP A 644 -8.64 -27.40 16.49
CA ASP A 644 -7.99 -28.65 16.08
C ASP A 644 -8.62 -29.85 16.80
N LYS A 645 -8.84 -29.72 18.11
CA LYS A 645 -9.56 -30.74 18.90
C LYS A 645 -10.96 -31.03 18.36
N GLU A 646 -11.67 -30.02 17.86
CA GLU A 646 -13.02 -30.16 17.31
C GLU A 646 -13.02 -30.73 15.88
N CYS A 647 -12.09 -30.28 15.02
CA CYS A 647 -11.89 -30.84 13.68
C CYS A 647 -11.47 -32.31 13.73
N LYS A 648 -10.61 -32.68 14.68
CA LYS A 648 -10.17 -34.07 14.89
C LYS A 648 -11.32 -35.01 15.24
N LYS A 649 -12.35 -34.56 15.98
CA LYS A 649 -13.53 -35.38 16.32
C LYS A 649 -14.32 -35.84 15.10
N VAL A 650 -14.29 -35.07 14.02
CA VAL A 650 -14.97 -35.40 12.75
C VAL A 650 -14.01 -35.88 11.68
N GLY A 651 -12.72 -36.07 11.99
CA GLY A 651 -11.72 -36.53 11.01
C GLY A 651 -11.39 -35.48 9.93
N TYR A 652 -11.48 -34.19 10.26
CA TYR A 652 -11.19 -33.07 9.34
C TYR A 652 -12.08 -33.05 8.08
N VAL A 653 -13.34 -33.47 8.20
CA VAL A 653 -14.32 -33.45 7.10
C VAL A 653 -15.43 -32.45 7.35
N ASN A 654 -15.94 -31.86 6.28
CA ASN A 654 -17.08 -30.93 6.36
C ASN A 654 -18.30 -31.65 6.93
N VAL A 655 -19.01 -30.97 7.83
CA VAL A 655 -20.21 -31.49 8.49
C VAL A 655 -21.43 -30.95 7.75
N GLU A 656 -22.50 -31.75 7.64
CA GLU A 656 -23.74 -31.24 7.07
C GLU A 656 -24.29 -30.07 7.91
N PRO A 657 -24.88 -29.04 7.27
CA PRO A 657 -25.49 -27.95 8.01
C PRO A 657 -26.59 -28.50 8.91
N VAL A 658 -26.44 -28.30 10.22
CA VAL A 658 -27.54 -28.54 11.16
C VAL A 658 -28.64 -27.56 10.79
N ALA A 659 -29.81 -28.07 10.40
CA ALA A 659 -30.97 -27.25 10.07
C ALA A 659 -31.31 -26.33 11.25
N SER A 660 -30.83 -25.10 11.21
CA SER A 660 -31.04 -24.10 12.26
C SER A 660 -31.57 -22.82 11.63
N SER A 661 -32.74 -22.44 12.13
CA SER A 661 -33.47 -21.24 11.79
C SER A 661 -32.71 -20.00 12.23
N VAL A 662 -31.93 -19.39 11.34
CA VAL A 662 -31.43 -18.03 11.55
C VAL A 662 -32.08 -17.13 10.50
N THR A 663 -33.07 -16.38 10.97
CA THR A 663 -33.68 -15.26 10.25
C THR A 663 -32.58 -14.31 9.77
N THR A 664 -32.53 -14.09 8.46
CA THR A 664 -31.73 -13.05 7.82
C THR A 664 -31.99 -11.71 8.52
N ALA A 665 -31.00 -11.25 9.29
CA ALA A 665 -31.04 -9.94 9.91
C ALA A 665 -31.12 -8.86 8.82
N GLN A 666 -32.01 -7.89 9.04
CA GLN A 666 -32.19 -6.72 8.21
C GLN A 666 -30.85 -6.00 7.97
N LYS A 667 -30.69 -5.48 6.76
CA LYS A 667 -29.64 -4.50 6.42
C LYS A 667 -29.53 -3.48 7.57
N ARG A 668 -28.31 -3.23 8.06
CA ARG A 668 -28.01 -1.92 8.65
C ARG A 668 -28.17 -0.89 7.54
N THR A 669 -29.35 -0.27 7.49
CA THR A 669 -29.53 1.00 6.79
C THR A 669 -28.71 2.02 7.57
N TYR A 670 -27.73 2.64 6.91
CA TYR A 670 -27.04 3.79 7.45
C TYR A 670 -28.07 4.90 7.64
N THR A 671 -28.30 5.30 8.89
CA THR A 671 -29.11 6.48 9.19
C THR A 671 -28.32 7.71 8.76
N GLN A 672 -28.66 8.29 7.61
CA GLN A 672 -28.37 9.69 7.34
C GLN A 672 -29.11 10.50 8.40
N TYR A 673 -28.39 11.04 9.39
CA TYR A 673 -28.97 12.06 10.26
C TYR A 673 -28.85 13.40 9.54
N SER A 674 -29.92 13.77 8.83
CA SER A 674 -30.20 15.15 8.49
C SER A 674 -30.48 15.92 9.78
N GLY A 675 -29.75 17.01 9.98
CA GLY A 675 -30.01 17.92 11.08
C GLY A 675 -31.39 18.57 10.91
N SER A 676 -32.21 18.52 11.96
CA SER A 676 -33.22 19.54 12.17
C SER A 676 -33.26 19.96 13.64
N SER A 677 -33.19 21.26 13.80
CA SER A 677 -33.16 22.04 15.03
C SER A 677 -34.38 21.81 15.91
N ARG A 678 -34.15 21.82 17.23
CA ARG A 678 -35.17 21.96 18.27
C ARG A 678 -35.96 23.26 18.12
N SER A 679 -37.28 23.19 18.29
CA SER A 679 -38.05 24.24 18.98
C SER A 679 -39.34 23.68 19.60
N SER A 680 -39.35 23.68 20.94
CA SER A 680 -40.42 24.06 21.87
C SER A 680 -41.86 23.52 21.75
N SER A 681 -42.27 22.88 22.85
CA SER A 681 -43.55 22.99 23.57
C SER A 681 -44.86 22.73 22.81
N GLY A 682 -45.51 21.61 23.16
CA GLY A 682 -46.92 21.39 22.86
C GLY A 682 -47.84 22.14 23.84
N ASN A 683 -48.92 22.71 23.30
CA ASN A 683 -50.23 22.62 23.93
C ASN A 683 -51.36 22.86 22.92
N SER A 684 -52.23 21.85 22.80
CA SER A 684 -53.69 21.87 22.78
C SER A 684 -54.54 22.53 21.65
N TYR A 685 -55.64 21.80 21.37
CA TYR A 685 -56.97 22.19 20.84
C TYR A 685 -57.30 22.16 19.32
N ARG A 686 -58.16 21.17 18.99
CA ARG A 686 -59.46 21.17 18.27
C ARG A 686 -59.70 22.02 16.99
N GLY A 687 -60.38 21.37 16.03
CA GLY A 687 -61.36 21.96 15.08
C GLY A 687 -60.91 21.84 13.62
N SER A 688 -61.39 20.92 12.78
CA SER A 688 -62.71 20.72 12.16
C SER A 688 -63.08 21.72 11.05
N TYR A 689 -63.52 21.14 9.91
CA TYR A 689 -64.12 21.73 8.70
C TYR A 689 -63.17 22.57 7.82
N GLY A 690 -63.16 22.48 6.48
CA GLY A 690 -64.10 21.89 5.54
C GLY A 690 -64.49 22.92 4.49
N GLY A 691 -64.04 22.72 3.25
CA GLY A 691 -64.75 23.16 2.04
C GLY A 691 -64.41 24.54 1.44
N GLY A 692 -64.19 24.53 0.13
CA GLY A 692 -64.87 25.49 -0.76
C GLY A 692 -64.03 26.60 -1.39
N GLY A 693 -63.48 26.31 -2.58
CA GLY A 693 -63.93 26.96 -3.81
C GLY A 693 -63.52 28.42 -4.11
N SER A 694 -62.92 28.55 -5.30
CA SER A 694 -63.21 29.56 -6.32
C SER A 694 -62.31 30.81 -6.43
N SER A 695 -61.49 30.76 -7.48
CA SER A 695 -61.47 31.71 -8.61
C SER A 695 -60.79 33.08 -8.52
N TYR A 696 -60.26 33.43 -9.70
CA TYR A 696 -60.06 34.76 -10.31
C TYR A 696 -58.65 35.36 -10.39
N ARG A 697 -58.19 35.38 -11.66
CA ARG A 697 -57.52 36.45 -12.42
C ARG A 697 -56.28 37.14 -11.81
N GLY A 698 -55.15 36.91 -12.49
CA GLY A 698 -54.68 37.83 -13.54
C GLY A 698 -53.90 39.06 -13.07
N GLY A 699 -52.68 39.24 -13.61
CA GLY A 699 -51.97 40.50 -13.49
C GLY A 699 -50.49 40.42 -13.82
N TYR A 700 -50.16 40.66 -15.08
CA TYR A 700 -48.82 41.01 -15.58
C TYR A 700 -48.22 42.21 -14.82
N VAL A 701 -46.88 42.34 -14.83
CA VAL A 701 -46.11 43.47 -15.44
C VAL A 701 -44.69 43.66 -14.84
N LYS A 702 -43.69 43.62 -15.74
CA LYS A 702 -42.40 44.39 -15.87
C LYS A 702 -41.40 44.49 -14.70
N ARG A 703 -40.16 43.98 -14.92
CA ARG A 703 -38.91 44.66 -15.38
C ARG A 703 -38.23 45.61 -14.36
N ALA A 704 -36.98 45.29 -14.00
CA ALA A 704 -35.75 46.11 -14.12
C ALA A 704 -34.62 45.38 -13.33
N ARG A 705 -33.53 44.91 -13.94
CA ARG A 705 -32.24 45.59 -14.30
C ARG A 705 -31.54 46.34 -13.16
N GLY A 706 -30.28 45.95 -12.90
CA GLY A 706 -29.25 46.71 -12.18
C GLY A 706 -28.34 45.77 -11.36
N ARG A 707 -27.30 45.13 -11.92
CA ARG A 707 -25.89 45.56 -12.10
C ARG A 707 -25.15 45.93 -10.79
N ARG A 708 -24.13 45.08 -10.49
CA ARG A 708 -22.80 45.33 -9.89
C ARG A 708 -22.71 46.18 -8.60
N TYR A 709 -22.10 45.62 -7.56
CA TYR A 709 -20.63 45.59 -7.40
C TYR A 709 -20.18 44.24 -6.88
#